data_AF-A0A2P1PMA5-F1
#
_entry.id   AF-A0A2P1PMA5-F1
#
_cell.length_a   1.000
_cell.length_b   1.000
_cell.length_c   1.000
_cell.angle_alpha   90.00
_cell.angle_beta   90.00
_cell.angle_gamma   90.00
#
_symmetry.space_group_name_H-M   'P 1'
#
loop_
_entity.id
_entity.type
_entity.pdbx_description
1 polymer ?
#
loop_
_entity_poly.entity_id
_entity_poly.type
_entity_poly.pdbx_seq_one_letter_code
_entity_poly.pdbx_strand_id
1 'polypeptide(L)'
;MEADLNQLDPLRRVARELIDQGRAMVGKWPTVKIAEWYERLEELASLADRRQEEAIHEAALELTVYLSSLVEAGIEANAAQRERTVQLLDVLGDVVGAAAGTPSPSKPSRAAQSGHLVVYYLRADDRDLPGLTAQLGHERFVVRTFNDGNRAMAEARQLPPNAVIVDQGMVAWLSRLIDQAERSADEHRRPVAIVLCDGGDVRNRLFAQRAGAEAVLEGADAIRCVARLHELLIAQKQNVARVLIIDDDAHMGQFCVSVLAFKGMVSKRTSSAREGLDALSEFKPDLVLLDLYLPDMNGIEVAQLIRERPNMALVPIVFMSGEEDLDKRFDAIRMGGDDFLGKPVKPRHLLASVTSRVNRSRQLLAQTQQATLTQHVEGHAGKVDRATLVHDIERARRGELGDCVGLVMISVDDVPALARRLGFVRTGDLAHQIGNALAVEPSLKTGICALGEFSFLALMPVSSEGALRVAAENMRVRLSGRGWLSAESPVRISFSLGSVRADGAGMSVEALLGKVAECTKDAQDQGGGRSMHAFVGTEAVAAETPEQKLARAILRRPLLPDTTLFQFQPVVPLKGQLSGQFLTRMYLRAPKTSVAGKIGADIYAPIVQELHVGRNVNRFQLHALAHAARRAHAQINDVRLFVPIHRETLFEESFAEWLAADLYGLQVDADVLALVLNVDELIDDLPRASRALEAAQMSGVRLCLAGFEAHIRDQQRLCRLPSIYANFIDWRTLPAGPEREAGNDARRKLCLESIKNGKIVIATGVDDPLALSDLFREGVHYVLGPAVSDWQDVPQVPASSQR
;
A
#
# COMPACT_ATOMS: atom_id res chain seq x y z
N MET A 1 -52.59 38.43 -39.26
CA MET A 1 -51.32 37.69 -39.04
C MET A 1 -51.64 36.57 -38.05
N GLU A 2 -52.54 35.67 -38.47
CA GLU A 2 -53.28 34.73 -37.60
C GLU A 2 -53.44 33.37 -38.29
N ALA A 3 -52.56 33.06 -39.26
CA ALA A 3 -52.76 31.95 -40.21
C ALA A 3 -51.92 30.68 -39.96
N ASP A 4 -51.09 30.61 -38.91
CA ASP A 4 -50.17 29.45 -38.69
C ASP A 4 -50.42 28.65 -37.39
N LEU A 5 -51.56 28.84 -36.74
CA LEU A 5 -51.84 28.18 -35.44
C LEU A 5 -52.32 26.72 -35.55
N ASN A 6 -52.66 26.23 -36.75
CA ASN A 6 -53.27 24.90 -36.93
C ASN A 6 -52.34 23.80 -37.50
N GLN A 7 -51.03 24.05 -37.68
CA GLN A 7 -50.09 23.06 -38.22
C GLN A 7 -48.84 22.80 -37.34
N LEU A 8 -48.87 23.19 -36.06
CA LEU A 8 -47.78 22.87 -35.14
C LEU A 8 -47.99 21.51 -34.47
N ASP A 9 -46.93 20.69 -34.48
CA ASP A 9 -46.84 19.43 -33.75
C ASP A 9 -47.36 19.61 -32.30
N PRO A 10 -48.27 18.74 -31.81
CA PRO A 10 -48.77 18.78 -30.44
C PRO A 10 -47.69 18.97 -29.37
N LEU A 11 -46.50 18.41 -29.56
CA LEU A 11 -45.36 18.56 -28.64
C LEU A 11 -44.84 20.01 -28.61
N ARG A 12 -44.61 20.60 -29.78
CA ARG A 12 -44.09 21.98 -29.92
C ARG A 12 -45.09 23.02 -29.42
N ARG A 13 -46.39 22.74 -29.53
CA ARG A 13 -47.45 23.57 -28.94
C ARG A 13 -47.39 23.57 -27.42
N VAL A 14 -47.28 22.38 -26.80
CA VAL A 14 -47.16 22.26 -25.34
C VAL A 14 -45.87 22.92 -24.84
N ALA A 15 -44.77 22.76 -25.57
CA ALA A 15 -43.51 23.40 -25.24
C ALA A 15 -43.62 24.94 -25.22
N ARG A 16 -44.26 25.55 -26.24
CA ARG A 16 -44.48 27.01 -26.27
C ARG A 16 -45.35 27.50 -25.13
N GLU A 17 -46.43 26.79 -24.81
CA GLU A 17 -47.30 27.14 -23.69
C GLU A 17 -46.52 27.16 -22.36
N LEU A 18 -45.65 26.18 -22.15
CA LEU A 18 -44.80 26.12 -20.95
C LEU A 18 -43.72 27.20 -20.93
N ILE A 19 -43.14 27.55 -22.07
CA ILE A 19 -42.18 28.66 -22.16
C ILE A 19 -42.84 29.98 -21.77
N ASP A 20 -44.04 30.27 -22.30
CA ASP A 20 -44.77 31.50 -22.02
C ASP A 20 -45.20 31.59 -20.55
N GLN A 21 -45.66 30.47 -19.98
CA GLN A 21 -45.95 30.35 -18.55
C GLN A 21 -44.70 30.66 -17.70
N GLY A 22 -43.56 30.07 -18.06
CA GLY A 22 -42.28 30.32 -17.40
C GLY A 22 -41.89 31.79 -17.40
N ARG A 23 -41.90 32.44 -18.57
CA ARG A 23 -41.53 33.86 -18.70
C ARG A 23 -42.42 34.77 -17.84
N ALA A 24 -43.71 34.48 -17.74
CA ALA A 24 -44.64 35.25 -16.91
C ALA A 24 -44.38 35.09 -15.40
N MET A 25 -43.85 33.93 -14.98
CA MET A 25 -43.66 33.60 -13.56
C MET A 25 -42.26 33.95 -13.03
N VAL A 26 -41.21 33.86 -13.85
CA VAL A 26 -39.80 34.02 -13.43
C VAL A 26 -39.55 35.36 -12.73
N GLY A 27 -40.21 36.44 -13.15
CA GLY A 27 -40.05 37.76 -12.54
C GLY A 27 -40.58 37.86 -11.10
N LYS A 28 -41.71 37.21 -10.79
CA LYS A 28 -42.38 37.26 -9.47
C LYS A 28 -42.11 36.04 -8.60
N TRP A 29 -41.63 34.95 -9.20
CA TRP A 29 -41.28 33.67 -8.59
C TRP A 29 -42.32 33.08 -7.60
N PRO A 30 -43.59 32.90 -7.99
CA PRO A 30 -44.58 32.27 -7.12
C PRO A 30 -44.24 30.78 -6.88
N THR A 31 -43.64 30.46 -5.73
CA THR A 31 -43.01 29.15 -5.42
C THR A 31 -43.91 27.94 -5.71
N VAL A 32 -45.20 28.02 -5.37
CA VAL A 32 -46.17 26.93 -5.61
C VAL A 32 -46.41 26.70 -7.11
N LYS A 33 -46.59 27.78 -7.88
CA LYS A 33 -46.83 27.67 -9.33
C LYS A 33 -45.57 27.27 -10.10
N ILE A 34 -44.39 27.58 -9.58
CA ILE A 34 -43.12 27.15 -10.16
C ILE A 34 -42.89 25.65 -9.93
N ALA A 35 -43.34 25.10 -8.80
CA ALA A 35 -43.34 23.66 -8.58
C ALA A 35 -44.27 22.92 -9.56
N GLU A 36 -45.51 23.40 -9.74
CA GLU A 36 -46.45 22.85 -10.74
C GLU A 36 -45.92 22.97 -12.18
N TRP A 37 -45.22 24.06 -12.48
CA TRP A 37 -44.61 24.28 -13.79
C TRP A 37 -43.40 23.37 -14.04
N TYR A 38 -42.58 23.12 -13.02
CA TYR A 38 -41.47 22.17 -13.05
C TYR A 38 -41.96 20.75 -13.42
N GLU A 39 -43.03 20.26 -12.80
CA GLU A 39 -43.59 18.94 -13.10
C GLU A 39 -44.05 18.83 -14.57
N ARG A 40 -44.69 19.88 -15.10
CA ARG A 40 -45.12 19.91 -16.51
C ARG A 40 -43.95 19.99 -17.51
N LEU A 41 -42.82 20.58 -17.13
CA LEU A 41 -41.60 20.57 -17.95
C LEU A 41 -40.93 19.19 -17.97
N GLU A 42 -41.01 18.44 -16.87
CA GLU A 42 -40.52 17.05 -16.80
C GLU A 42 -41.35 16.12 -17.69
N GLU A 43 -42.67 16.32 -17.71
CA GLU A 43 -43.57 15.65 -18.65
C GLU A 43 -43.26 15.99 -20.11
N LEU A 44 -42.93 17.25 -20.41
CA LEU A 44 -42.53 17.69 -21.75
C LEU A 44 -41.24 16.99 -22.21
N ALA A 45 -40.20 16.96 -21.36
CA ALA A 45 -38.94 16.29 -21.66
C ALA A 45 -39.18 14.80 -21.96
N SER A 46 -40.02 14.13 -21.16
CA SER A 46 -40.41 12.73 -21.35
C SER A 46 -41.23 12.49 -22.62
N LEU A 47 -42.06 13.46 -23.03
CA LEU A 47 -42.83 13.36 -24.28
C LEU A 47 -41.92 13.57 -25.51
N ALA A 48 -40.95 14.49 -25.42
CA ALA A 48 -39.99 14.78 -26.49
C ALA A 48 -39.06 13.59 -26.77
N ASP A 49 -38.58 12.92 -25.72
CA ASP A 49 -37.76 11.70 -25.81
C ASP A 49 -38.52 10.57 -26.52
N ARG A 50 -39.77 10.30 -26.11
CA ARG A 50 -40.63 9.30 -26.75
C ARG A 50 -40.92 9.59 -28.23
N ARG A 51 -40.79 10.84 -28.66
CA ARG A 51 -40.97 11.27 -30.05
C ARG A 51 -39.66 11.47 -30.81
N GLN A 52 -38.51 11.19 -30.18
CA GLN A 52 -37.17 11.37 -30.75
C GLN A 52 -36.87 12.81 -31.21
N GLU A 53 -37.46 13.80 -30.54
CA GLU A 53 -37.12 15.22 -30.74
C GLU A 53 -36.01 15.59 -29.76
N GLU A 54 -34.79 15.08 -30.03
CA GLU A 54 -33.62 15.14 -29.14
C GLU A 54 -33.31 16.58 -28.67
N ALA A 55 -33.35 17.55 -29.59
CA ALA A 55 -33.03 18.93 -29.25
C ALA A 55 -34.05 19.53 -28.24
N ILE A 56 -35.35 19.21 -28.39
CA ILE A 56 -36.38 19.69 -27.45
C ILE A 56 -36.25 18.94 -26.11
N HIS A 57 -35.95 17.64 -26.17
CA HIS A 57 -35.71 16.84 -24.97
C HIS A 57 -34.53 17.39 -24.14
N GLU A 58 -33.38 17.63 -24.77
CA GLU A 58 -32.18 18.14 -24.10
C GLU A 58 -32.41 19.52 -23.49
N ALA A 59 -33.00 20.45 -24.24
CA ALA A 59 -33.28 21.79 -23.74
C ALA A 59 -34.32 21.79 -22.60
N ALA A 60 -35.34 20.94 -22.65
CA ALA A 60 -36.33 20.82 -21.58
C ALA A 60 -35.74 20.15 -20.33
N LEU A 61 -34.88 19.13 -20.52
CA LEU A 61 -34.19 18.43 -19.44
C LEU A 61 -33.17 19.34 -18.72
N GLU A 62 -32.43 20.18 -19.45
CA GLU A 62 -31.49 21.13 -18.85
C GLU A 62 -32.23 22.14 -17.95
N LEU A 63 -33.40 22.62 -18.40
CA LEU A 63 -34.24 23.53 -17.63
C LEU A 63 -34.84 22.86 -16.39
N THR A 64 -35.32 21.62 -16.46
CA THR A 64 -35.87 20.90 -15.29
C THR A 64 -34.78 20.58 -14.27
N VAL A 65 -33.62 20.10 -14.70
CA VAL A 65 -32.49 19.80 -13.80
C VAL A 65 -32.02 21.06 -13.07
N TYR A 66 -32.04 22.22 -13.72
CA TYR A 66 -31.72 23.48 -13.07
C TYR A 66 -32.76 23.85 -12.00
N LEU A 67 -34.05 23.75 -12.34
CA LEU A 67 -35.16 24.15 -11.49
C LEU A 67 -35.39 23.20 -10.29
N SER A 68 -35.06 21.91 -10.41
CA SER A 68 -35.27 20.94 -9.32
C SER A 68 -34.60 21.38 -8.02
N SER A 69 -33.37 21.90 -8.11
CA SER A 69 -32.63 22.39 -6.95
C SER A 69 -33.26 23.61 -6.26
N LEU A 70 -34.00 24.42 -7.02
CA LEU A 70 -34.68 25.62 -6.53
C LEU A 70 -36.07 25.29 -5.98
N VAL A 71 -36.77 24.34 -6.60
CA VAL A 71 -38.12 23.87 -6.21
C VAL A 71 -38.06 22.98 -4.97
N GLU A 72 -37.16 22.00 -4.90
CA GLU A 72 -37.01 21.09 -3.76
C GLU A 72 -36.63 21.81 -2.47
N ALA A 73 -35.88 22.91 -2.58
CA ALA A 73 -35.48 23.72 -1.44
C ALA A 73 -36.57 24.70 -0.98
N GLY A 74 -37.62 24.93 -1.79
CA GLY A 74 -38.68 25.88 -1.51
C GLY A 74 -38.23 27.35 -1.43
N ILE A 75 -37.09 27.69 -2.05
CA ILE A 75 -36.43 28.99 -1.92
C ILE A 75 -36.83 29.89 -3.09
N GLU A 76 -37.08 31.19 -2.81
CA GLU A 76 -37.24 32.18 -3.88
C GLU A 76 -35.90 32.40 -4.61
N ALA A 77 -35.91 32.27 -5.93
CA ALA A 77 -34.70 32.48 -6.74
C ALA A 77 -34.20 33.93 -6.64
N ASN A 78 -32.89 34.11 -6.51
CA ASN A 78 -32.23 35.41 -6.57
C ASN A 78 -32.12 35.93 -8.02
N ALA A 79 -31.67 37.17 -8.21
CA ALA A 79 -31.63 37.81 -9.53
C ALA A 79 -30.83 37.04 -10.58
N ALA A 80 -29.67 36.48 -10.21
CA ALA A 80 -28.84 35.69 -11.12
C ALA A 80 -29.50 34.34 -11.49
N GLN A 81 -30.23 33.73 -10.55
CA GLN A 81 -30.97 32.49 -10.78
C GLN A 81 -32.19 32.71 -11.68
N ARG A 82 -32.90 33.83 -11.50
CA ARG A 82 -33.99 34.25 -12.38
C ARG A 82 -33.48 34.50 -13.80
N GLU A 83 -32.36 35.23 -13.93
CA GLU A 83 -31.72 35.50 -15.22
C GLU A 83 -31.30 34.21 -15.94
N ARG A 84 -30.70 33.26 -15.21
CA ARG A 84 -30.35 31.96 -15.78
C ARG A 84 -31.57 31.15 -16.21
N THR A 85 -32.68 31.23 -15.47
CA THR A 85 -33.94 30.57 -15.86
C THR A 85 -34.50 31.15 -17.15
N VAL A 86 -34.43 32.48 -17.34
CA VAL A 86 -34.83 33.13 -18.61
C VAL A 86 -33.94 32.66 -19.77
N GLN A 87 -32.62 32.58 -19.58
CA GLN A 87 -31.70 32.11 -20.62
C GLN A 87 -32.02 30.68 -21.08
N LEU A 88 -32.35 29.79 -20.14
CA LEU A 88 -32.73 28.41 -20.46
C LEU A 88 -34.10 28.33 -21.16
N LEU A 89 -35.03 29.22 -20.82
CA LEU A 89 -36.31 29.36 -21.53
C LEU A 89 -36.14 29.89 -22.97
N ASP A 90 -35.18 30.77 -23.20
CA ASP A 90 -34.83 31.27 -24.53
C ASP A 90 -34.27 30.13 -25.39
N VAL A 91 -33.35 29.32 -24.86
CA VAL A 91 -32.79 28.14 -25.55
C VAL A 91 -33.87 27.14 -25.94
N LEU A 92 -34.79 26.80 -25.00
CA LEU A 92 -35.91 25.92 -25.31
C LEU A 92 -36.83 26.52 -26.38
N GLY A 93 -37.04 27.85 -26.37
CA GLY A 93 -37.81 28.56 -27.38
C GLY A 93 -37.19 28.51 -28.78
N ASP A 94 -35.88 28.71 -28.88
CA ASP A 94 -35.15 28.68 -30.15
C ASP A 94 -35.23 27.30 -30.81
N VAL A 95 -35.08 26.25 -30.01
CA VAL A 95 -35.16 24.86 -30.51
C VAL A 95 -36.58 24.50 -30.95
N VAL A 96 -37.59 24.91 -30.19
CA VAL A 96 -39.00 24.70 -30.54
C VAL A 96 -39.41 25.51 -31.78
N GLY A 97 -38.73 26.63 -32.03
CA GLY A 97 -38.91 27.52 -33.18
C GLY A 97 -38.20 27.07 -34.46
N ALA A 98 -37.11 26.30 -34.37
CA ALA A 98 -36.37 25.80 -35.52
C ALA A 98 -37.21 24.77 -36.32
N ALA A 99 -37.59 25.11 -37.55
CA ALA A 99 -38.36 24.23 -38.43
C ALA A 99 -37.52 23.03 -38.90
N ALA A 100 -38.11 21.84 -38.89
CA ALA A 100 -37.46 20.60 -39.31
C ALA A 100 -37.07 20.63 -40.81
N GLY A 101 -35.76 20.58 -41.14
CA GLY A 101 -35.32 20.28 -42.50
C GLY A 101 -33.88 20.64 -42.93
N THR A 102 -32.95 19.66 -42.79
CA THR A 102 -31.80 19.32 -43.70
C THR A 102 -30.56 20.26 -43.80
N PRO A 103 -29.40 19.81 -44.37
CA PRO A 103 -28.33 19.09 -43.66
C PRO A 103 -26.92 19.74 -43.78
N SER A 104 -26.01 19.29 -42.90
CA SER A 104 -24.54 19.50 -42.81
C SER A 104 -23.81 20.35 -43.86
N PRO A 105 -23.06 21.40 -43.46
CA PRO A 105 -21.99 21.97 -44.28
C PRO A 105 -20.68 21.20 -44.08
N SER A 106 -20.27 20.53 -45.16
CA SER A 106 -18.92 20.19 -45.60
C SER A 106 -17.75 20.46 -44.64
N LYS A 107 -17.11 19.38 -44.17
CA LYS A 107 -15.75 19.39 -43.60
C LYS A 107 -14.76 20.01 -44.60
N PRO A 108 -13.95 21.02 -44.22
CA PRO A 108 -12.79 21.39 -44.99
C PRO A 108 -11.74 20.28 -44.91
N SER A 109 -11.20 19.97 -46.08
CA SER A 109 -10.15 18.99 -46.36
C SER A 109 -8.98 19.06 -45.38
N ARG A 110 -8.65 17.91 -44.79
CA ARG A 110 -7.37 17.59 -44.14
C ARG A 110 -6.20 17.97 -45.05
N ALA A 111 -5.55 19.08 -44.76
CA ALA A 111 -4.14 19.24 -45.07
C ALA A 111 -3.35 18.68 -43.89
N ALA A 112 -2.58 17.64 -44.15
CA ALA A 112 -1.70 16.99 -43.21
C ALA A 112 -0.71 18.00 -42.61
N GLN A 113 -0.89 18.35 -41.34
CA GLN A 113 0.18 18.88 -40.48
C GLN A 113 0.03 18.28 -39.08
N SER A 114 0.79 17.19 -38.88
CA SER A 114 1.44 16.72 -37.64
C SER A 114 0.64 16.62 -36.34
N GLY A 115 0.80 15.50 -35.61
CA GLY A 115 0.29 15.27 -34.25
C GLY A 115 0.90 16.17 -33.17
N HIS A 116 0.80 17.48 -33.36
CA HIS A 116 1.21 18.52 -32.42
C HIS A 116 -0.03 19.13 -31.75
N LEU A 117 0.05 19.34 -30.44
CA LEU A 117 -1.02 19.92 -29.62
C LEU A 117 -0.96 21.45 -29.69
N VAL A 118 -2.09 22.12 -29.85
CA VAL A 118 -2.13 23.59 -29.98
C VAL A 118 -2.21 24.23 -28.59
N VAL A 119 -1.30 25.16 -28.29
CA VAL A 119 -1.25 25.89 -27.01
C VAL A 119 -1.38 27.38 -27.27
N TYR A 120 -2.38 28.02 -26.66
CA TYR A 120 -2.54 29.47 -26.71
C TYR A 120 -1.86 30.10 -25.51
N TYR A 121 -0.95 31.03 -25.75
CA TYR A 121 -0.28 31.79 -24.70
C TYR A 121 -0.72 33.25 -24.76
N LEU A 122 -1.57 33.65 -23.82
CA LEU A 122 -2.08 35.02 -23.71
C LEU A 122 -1.25 35.79 -22.68
N ARG A 123 -0.65 36.90 -23.11
CA ARG A 123 0.22 37.71 -22.28
C ARG A 123 0.10 39.20 -22.57
N ALA A 124 0.37 40.05 -21.59
CA ALA A 124 0.53 41.48 -21.85
C ALA A 124 1.89 41.75 -22.52
N ASP A 125 2.03 42.89 -23.20
CA ASP A 125 3.26 43.22 -23.95
C ASP A 125 4.50 43.35 -23.04
N ASP A 126 4.30 43.75 -21.78
CA ASP A 126 5.32 43.96 -20.76
C ASP A 126 5.54 42.74 -19.83
N ARG A 127 4.78 41.66 -20.02
CA ARG A 127 4.78 40.46 -19.17
C ARG A 127 4.96 39.23 -20.03
N ASP A 128 6.21 38.82 -20.25
CA ASP A 128 6.54 37.58 -20.94
C ASP A 128 7.27 36.66 -19.99
N LEU A 129 6.96 35.35 -20.05
CA LEU A 129 7.68 34.36 -19.28
C LEU A 129 8.93 33.93 -20.05
N PRO A 130 10.15 34.29 -19.61
CA PRO A 130 11.35 34.06 -20.39
C PRO A 130 11.55 32.58 -20.72
N GLY A 131 11.75 32.26 -21.99
CA GLY A 131 12.03 30.90 -22.45
C GLY A 131 10.81 30.00 -22.65
N LEU A 132 9.58 30.43 -22.27
CA LEU A 132 8.38 29.58 -22.37
C LEU A 132 8.04 29.16 -23.80
N THR A 133 8.03 30.12 -24.73
CA THR A 133 7.74 29.85 -26.14
C THR A 133 8.80 28.95 -26.78
N ALA A 134 10.08 29.13 -26.42
CA ALA A 134 11.18 28.29 -26.90
C ALA A 134 11.06 26.85 -26.36
N GLN A 135 10.76 26.70 -25.07
CA GLN A 135 10.64 25.40 -24.43
C GLN A 135 9.42 24.61 -24.93
N LEU A 136 8.27 25.26 -25.09
CA LEU A 136 7.09 24.65 -25.71
C LEU A 136 7.31 24.33 -27.19
N GLY A 137 8.13 25.13 -27.91
CA GLY A 137 8.46 24.90 -29.31
C GLY A 137 9.43 23.74 -29.56
N HIS A 138 10.21 23.32 -28.56
CA HIS A 138 11.02 22.10 -28.60
C HIS A 138 10.20 20.82 -28.37
N GLU A 139 8.99 20.97 -27.84
CA GLU A 139 8.04 19.90 -27.56
C GLU A 139 7.06 19.70 -28.73
N ARG A 140 6.17 18.69 -28.66
CA ARG A 140 5.14 18.47 -29.69
C ARG A 140 4.01 19.53 -29.65
N PHE A 141 4.29 20.79 -29.30
CA PHE A 141 3.28 21.86 -29.25
C PHE A 141 3.42 22.86 -30.39
N VAL A 142 2.28 23.32 -30.89
CA VAL A 142 2.18 24.53 -31.71
C VAL A 142 1.74 25.65 -30.79
N VAL A 143 2.67 26.56 -30.46
CA VAL A 143 2.37 27.71 -29.61
C VAL A 143 1.86 28.87 -30.46
N ARG A 144 0.77 29.48 -30.00
CA ARG A 144 0.22 30.73 -30.54
C ARG A 144 0.18 31.78 -29.45
N THR A 145 0.99 32.82 -29.60
CA THR A 145 1.11 33.89 -28.60
C THR A 145 0.23 35.07 -28.97
N PHE A 146 -0.54 35.58 -28.02
CA PHE A 146 -1.48 36.69 -28.22
C PHE A 146 -1.31 37.75 -27.14
N ASN A 147 -1.31 39.01 -27.56
CA ASN A 147 -1.41 40.18 -26.69
C ASN A 147 -2.79 40.85 -26.72
N ASP A 148 -3.70 40.36 -27.57
CA ASP A 148 -5.09 40.82 -27.69
C ASP A 148 -6.05 39.63 -27.62
N GLY A 149 -6.93 39.64 -26.61
CA GLY A 149 -7.92 38.60 -26.39
C GLY A 149 -8.93 38.45 -27.54
N ASN A 150 -9.23 39.52 -28.27
CA ASN A 150 -10.15 39.45 -29.42
C ASN A 150 -9.54 38.67 -30.59
N ARG A 151 -8.23 38.82 -30.83
CA ARG A 151 -7.50 38.04 -31.84
C ARG A 151 -7.41 36.58 -31.45
N ALA A 152 -7.14 36.30 -30.18
CA ALA A 152 -7.15 34.93 -29.65
C ALA A 152 -8.52 34.25 -29.85
N MET A 153 -9.62 34.97 -29.58
CA MET A 153 -11.00 34.47 -29.78
C MET A 153 -11.32 34.22 -31.26
N ALA A 154 -10.87 35.09 -32.16
CA ALA A 154 -11.08 34.91 -33.60
C ALA A 154 -10.33 33.68 -34.14
N GLU A 155 -9.11 33.43 -33.66
CA GLU A 155 -8.33 32.25 -34.05
C GLU A 155 -8.87 30.97 -33.41
N ALA A 156 -9.32 31.01 -32.15
CA ALA A 156 -9.94 29.87 -31.46
C ALA A 156 -11.18 29.29 -32.18
N ARG A 157 -11.89 30.11 -32.97
CA ARG A 157 -13.02 29.67 -33.82
C ARG A 157 -12.58 28.79 -34.99
N GLN A 158 -11.37 29.00 -35.49
CA GLN A 158 -10.82 28.28 -36.65
C GLN A 158 -9.92 27.12 -36.21
N LEU A 159 -9.18 27.33 -35.12
CA LEU A 159 -8.26 26.36 -34.55
C LEU A 159 -8.46 26.33 -33.03
N PRO A 160 -9.27 25.40 -32.49
CA PRO A 160 -9.49 25.33 -31.05
C PRO A 160 -8.20 24.91 -30.33
N PRO A 161 -7.78 25.61 -29.26
CA PRO A 161 -6.60 25.24 -28.48
C PRO A 161 -6.84 23.94 -27.71
N ASN A 162 -5.78 23.13 -27.53
CA ASN A 162 -5.77 22.03 -26.57
C ASN A 162 -5.43 22.51 -25.15
N ALA A 163 -4.71 23.63 -25.04
CA ALA A 163 -4.43 24.27 -23.78
C ALA A 163 -4.28 25.79 -23.92
N VAL A 164 -4.54 26.49 -22.82
CA VAL A 164 -4.46 27.94 -22.71
C VAL A 164 -3.63 28.32 -21.49
N ILE A 165 -2.56 29.06 -21.71
CA ILE A 165 -1.72 29.67 -20.68
C ILE A 165 -2.02 31.16 -20.70
N VAL A 166 -2.40 31.74 -19.56
CA VAL A 166 -2.84 33.13 -19.47
C VAL A 166 -2.09 33.87 -18.37
N ASP A 167 -1.47 35.00 -18.70
CA ASP A 167 -0.95 35.94 -17.69
C ASP A 167 -2.10 36.52 -16.85
N GLN A 168 -1.83 36.84 -15.57
CA GLN A 168 -2.81 37.40 -14.65
C GLN A 168 -3.56 38.63 -15.20
N GLY A 169 -2.92 39.47 -16.02
CA GLY A 169 -3.55 40.64 -16.63
C GLY A 169 -4.62 40.32 -17.68
N MET A 170 -4.66 39.07 -18.17
CA MET A 170 -5.50 38.63 -19.27
C MET A 170 -6.55 37.56 -18.86
N VAL A 171 -6.64 37.23 -17.56
CA VAL A 171 -7.52 36.16 -17.02
C VAL A 171 -9.00 36.35 -17.38
N ALA A 172 -9.47 37.59 -17.57
CA ALA A 172 -10.84 37.89 -17.96
C ALA A 172 -11.26 37.25 -19.30
N TRP A 173 -10.31 36.87 -20.15
CA TRP A 173 -10.55 36.21 -21.43
C TRP A 173 -10.61 34.68 -21.32
N LEU A 174 -10.18 34.11 -20.20
CA LEU A 174 -10.01 32.66 -20.05
C LEU A 174 -11.35 31.91 -20.19
N SER A 175 -12.38 32.34 -19.47
CA SER A 175 -13.70 31.69 -19.52
C SER A 175 -14.29 31.68 -20.93
N ARG A 176 -14.20 32.81 -21.64
CA ARG A 176 -14.69 32.95 -23.02
C ARG A 176 -13.92 32.05 -24.00
N LEU A 177 -12.61 31.89 -23.82
CA LEU A 177 -11.78 31.03 -24.65
C LEU A 177 -12.09 29.55 -24.40
N ILE A 178 -12.31 29.16 -23.14
CA ILE A 178 -12.73 27.80 -22.77
C ILE A 178 -14.09 27.50 -23.42
N ASP A 179 -15.09 28.38 -23.22
CA ASP A 179 -16.43 28.21 -23.79
C ASP A 179 -16.40 28.12 -25.33
N GLN A 180 -15.57 28.94 -25.99
CA GLN A 180 -15.43 28.91 -27.43
C GLN A 180 -14.77 27.63 -27.93
N ALA A 181 -13.74 27.14 -27.24
CA ALA A 181 -13.05 25.90 -27.59
C ALA A 181 -13.96 24.67 -27.41
N GLU A 182 -14.75 24.62 -26.33
CA GLU A 182 -15.73 23.55 -26.08
C GLU A 182 -16.81 23.49 -27.16
N ARG A 183 -17.29 24.65 -27.64
CA ARG A 183 -18.30 24.74 -28.72
C ARG A 183 -17.76 24.38 -30.10
N SER A 184 -16.45 24.48 -30.31
CA SER A 184 -15.81 24.33 -31.63
C SER A 184 -15.13 22.97 -31.82
N ALA A 185 -15.05 22.14 -30.77
CA ALA A 185 -14.39 20.84 -30.80
C ALA A 185 -15.37 19.70 -31.12
N ASP A 186 -15.08 18.91 -32.16
CA ASP A 186 -15.83 17.70 -32.57
C ASP A 186 -15.98 16.64 -31.43
N GLU A 187 -15.18 16.74 -30.36
CA GLU A 187 -15.10 15.78 -29.24
C GLU A 187 -15.49 16.37 -27.85
N HIS A 188 -16.14 17.55 -27.77
CA HIS A 188 -16.50 18.22 -26.50
C HIS A 188 -15.31 18.37 -25.52
N ARG A 189 -14.10 18.52 -26.04
CA ARG A 189 -12.89 18.46 -25.24
C ARG A 189 -12.52 19.84 -24.71
N ARG A 190 -12.78 20.06 -23.42
CA ARG A 190 -12.36 21.26 -22.69
C ARG A 190 -10.85 21.49 -22.81
N PRO A 191 -10.35 22.69 -23.12
CA PRO A 191 -8.91 22.95 -23.12
C PRO A 191 -8.35 23.03 -21.70
N VAL A 192 -7.10 22.57 -21.52
CA VAL A 192 -6.40 22.69 -20.25
C VAL A 192 -6.04 24.16 -19.97
N ALA A 193 -6.27 24.65 -18.75
CA ALA A 193 -6.13 26.08 -18.45
C ALA A 193 -5.13 26.38 -17.32
N ILE A 194 -4.09 27.16 -17.60
CA ILE A 194 -3.06 27.57 -16.63
C ILE A 194 -3.01 29.10 -16.55
N VAL A 195 -3.04 29.65 -15.34
CA VAL A 195 -2.83 31.09 -15.10
C VAL A 195 -1.48 31.35 -14.44
N LEU A 196 -0.72 32.30 -14.98
CA LEU A 196 0.56 32.76 -14.44
C LEU A 196 0.35 34.00 -13.57
N CYS A 197 0.89 33.99 -12.35
CA CYS A 197 0.75 35.08 -11.38
C CYS A 197 2.11 35.47 -10.77
N ASP A 198 2.28 36.75 -10.44
CA ASP A 198 3.51 37.27 -9.81
C ASP A 198 3.51 37.19 -8.27
N GLY A 199 2.53 36.50 -7.69
CA GLY A 199 2.39 36.23 -6.25
C GLY A 199 1.45 37.17 -5.48
N GLY A 200 0.95 36.70 -4.32
CA GLY A 200 0.59 37.56 -3.19
C GLY A 200 -0.89 37.82 -2.84
N ASP A 201 -1.89 37.35 -3.59
CA ASP A 201 -3.30 37.54 -3.16
C ASP A 201 -4.18 36.32 -3.45
N VAL A 202 -4.80 35.77 -2.40
CA VAL A 202 -5.79 34.68 -2.45
C VAL A 202 -6.95 35.04 -3.39
N ARG A 203 -7.29 36.33 -3.51
CA ARG A 203 -8.35 36.80 -4.41
C ARG A 203 -8.04 36.54 -5.88
N ASN A 204 -6.80 36.74 -6.31
CA ASN A 204 -6.39 36.52 -7.70
C ASN A 204 -6.39 35.03 -8.04
N ARG A 205 -5.96 34.18 -7.11
CA ARG A 205 -6.03 32.73 -7.24
C ARG A 205 -7.47 32.23 -7.32
N LEU A 206 -8.35 32.76 -6.47
CA LEU A 206 -9.77 32.42 -6.47
C LEU A 206 -10.47 32.92 -7.74
N PHE A 207 -10.08 34.10 -8.25
CA PHE A 207 -10.57 34.65 -9.51
C PHE A 207 -10.15 33.79 -10.71
N ALA A 208 -8.88 33.38 -10.78
CA ALA A 208 -8.37 32.49 -11.82
C ALA A 208 -9.07 31.11 -11.81
N GLN A 209 -9.25 30.50 -10.64
CA GLN A 209 -9.99 29.24 -10.53
C GLN A 209 -11.45 29.38 -10.94
N ARG A 210 -12.12 30.47 -10.57
CA ARG A 210 -13.50 30.76 -10.99
C ARG A 210 -13.62 31.06 -12.48
N ALA A 211 -12.57 31.60 -13.11
CA ALA A 211 -12.50 31.80 -14.55
C ALA A 211 -12.23 30.49 -15.33
N GLY A 212 -12.07 29.36 -14.63
CA GLY A 212 -11.92 28.04 -15.23
C GLY A 212 -10.49 27.51 -15.28
N ALA A 213 -9.52 28.15 -14.60
CA ALA A 213 -8.14 27.68 -14.54
C ALA A 213 -8.01 26.37 -13.73
N GLU A 214 -7.32 25.38 -14.28
CA GLU A 214 -6.99 24.11 -13.65
C GLU A 214 -5.70 24.20 -12.81
N ALA A 215 -4.84 25.16 -13.12
CA ALA A 215 -3.68 25.49 -12.31
C ALA A 215 -3.41 27.00 -12.29
N VAL A 216 -2.94 27.48 -11.15
CA VAL A 216 -2.42 28.83 -10.97
C VAL A 216 -0.96 28.69 -10.53
N LEU A 217 -0.04 29.25 -11.30
CA LEU A 217 1.39 29.16 -11.05
C LEU A 217 1.92 30.52 -10.59
N GLU A 218 2.36 30.57 -9.34
CA GLU A 218 2.94 31.77 -8.71
C GLU A 218 4.46 31.75 -8.89
N GLY A 219 5.03 32.87 -9.37
CA GLY A 219 6.48 33.00 -9.61
C GLY A 219 7.02 31.92 -10.54
N ALA A 220 6.23 31.54 -11.55
CA ALA A 220 6.53 30.43 -12.43
C ALA A 220 7.77 30.71 -13.28
N ASP A 221 8.52 29.66 -13.62
CA ASP A 221 9.46 29.65 -14.74
C ASP A 221 8.89 28.81 -15.88
N ALA A 222 9.50 28.92 -17.06
CA ALA A 222 9.07 28.21 -18.27
C ALA A 222 9.02 26.68 -18.05
N ILE A 223 9.98 26.13 -17.32
CA ILE A 223 10.13 24.70 -17.08
C ILE A 223 8.95 24.18 -16.27
N ARG A 224 8.63 24.87 -15.17
CA ARG A 224 7.51 24.53 -14.28
C ARG A 224 6.17 24.66 -14.98
N CYS A 225 6.01 25.66 -15.85
CA CYS A 225 4.81 25.85 -16.64
C CYS A 225 4.58 24.69 -17.62
N VAL A 226 5.61 24.31 -18.37
CA VAL A 226 5.57 23.20 -19.35
C VAL A 226 5.30 21.87 -18.64
N ALA A 227 6.00 21.60 -17.53
CA ALA A 227 5.80 20.38 -16.75
C ALA A 227 4.36 20.25 -16.22
N ARG A 228 3.80 21.35 -15.71
CA ARG A 228 2.41 21.37 -15.24
C ARG A 228 1.41 21.18 -16.37
N LEU A 229 1.69 21.75 -17.54
CA LEU A 229 0.86 21.58 -18.73
C LEU A 229 0.81 20.12 -19.20
N HIS A 230 1.96 19.43 -19.21
CA HIS A 230 2.04 18.01 -19.52
C HIS A 230 1.19 17.15 -18.60
N GLU A 231 1.29 17.37 -17.28
CA GLU A 231 0.52 16.64 -16.28
C GLU A 231 -0.98 16.74 -16.54
N LEU A 232 -1.48 17.95 -16.74
CA LEU A 232 -2.90 18.21 -16.96
C LEU A 232 -3.41 17.60 -18.27
N LEU A 233 -2.62 17.66 -19.34
CA LEU A 233 -2.98 17.07 -20.63
C LEU A 233 -2.99 15.53 -20.60
N ILE A 234 -2.10 14.90 -19.82
CA ILE A 234 -2.10 13.45 -19.59
C ILE A 234 -3.31 13.04 -18.75
N ALA A 235 -3.59 13.76 -17.67
CA ALA A 235 -4.75 13.52 -16.81
C ALA A 235 -6.07 13.60 -17.59
N GLN A 236 -6.18 14.57 -18.50
CA GLN A 236 -7.37 14.75 -19.33
C GLN A 236 -7.57 13.64 -20.36
N LYS A 237 -6.51 13.01 -20.88
CA LYS A 237 -6.61 11.87 -21.83
C LYS A 237 -7.17 10.59 -21.19
N GLN A 238 -7.20 10.47 -19.86
CA GLN A 238 -7.59 9.24 -19.15
C GLN A 238 -9.05 9.24 -18.63
N ASN A 239 -9.90 10.20 -19.02
CA ASN A 239 -11.08 10.56 -18.23
C ASN A 239 -12.41 9.82 -18.54
N VAL A 240 -12.39 8.54 -18.95
CA VAL A 240 -13.62 7.71 -18.92
C VAL A 240 -13.48 6.72 -17.77
N ALA A 241 -14.09 7.04 -16.62
CA ALA A 241 -14.00 6.18 -15.43
C ALA A 241 -14.76 4.86 -15.62
N ARG A 242 -14.10 3.74 -15.31
CA ARG A 242 -14.66 2.39 -15.43
C ARG A 242 -15.12 1.89 -14.06
N VAL A 243 -16.41 1.66 -13.86
CA VAL A 243 -16.97 1.28 -12.55
C VAL A 243 -17.54 -0.14 -12.61
N LEU A 244 -16.99 -1.07 -11.83
CA LEU A 244 -17.53 -2.43 -11.70
C LEU A 244 -18.56 -2.44 -10.57
N ILE A 245 -19.74 -2.98 -10.81
CA ILE A 245 -20.84 -3.10 -9.84
C ILE A 245 -21.07 -4.58 -9.56
N ILE A 246 -20.91 -4.98 -8.30
CA ILE A 246 -21.13 -6.34 -7.81
C ILE A 246 -22.31 -6.27 -6.84
N ASP A 247 -23.49 -6.63 -7.33
CA ASP A 247 -24.76 -6.53 -6.59
C ASP A 247 -25.76 -7.55 -7.18
N ASP A 248 -26.35 -8.39 -6.33
CA ASP A 248 -27.32 -9.40 -6.73
C ASP A 248 -28.71 -8.77 -7.02
N ASP A 249 -28.98 -7.59 -6.49
CA ASP A 249 -30.18 -6.80 -6.82
C ASP A 249 -30.04 -6.15 -8.21
N ALA A 250 -30.79 -6.72 -9.16
CA ALA A 250 -30.84 -6.24 -10.54
C ALA A 250 -31.35 -4.79 -10.67
N HIS A 251 -32.28 -4.37 -9.81
CA HIS A 251 -32.82 -3.02 -9.84
C HIS A 251 -31.80 -2.01 -9.30
N MET A 252 -31.13 -2.32 -8.19
CA MET A 252 -30.08 -1.46 -7.63
C MET A 252 -28.89 -1.33 -8.58
N GLY A 253 -28.41 -2.44 -9.13
CA GLY A 253 -27.30 -2.41 -10.06
C GLY A 253 -27.63 -1.67 -11.37
N GLN A 254 -28.86 -1.83 -11.90
CA GLN A 254 -29.29 -1.07 -13.08
C GLN A 254 -29.44 0.42 -12.78
N PHE A 255 -29.94 0.78 -11.59
CA PHE A 255 -29.99 2.17 -11.13
C PHE A 255 -28.59 2.80 -11.10
N CYS A 256 -27.61 2.12 -10.51
CA CYS A 256 -26.22 2.58 -10.48
C CYS A 256 -25.64 2.77 -11.89
N VAL A 257 -25.88 1.83 -12.81
CA VAL A 257 -25.45 1.94 -14.22
C VAL A 257 -26.01 3.21 -14.86
N SER A 258 -27.32 3.44 -14.75
CA SER A 258 -27.98 4.61 -15.35
C SER A 258 -27.46 5.93 -14.79
N VAL A 259 -27.28 6.02 -13.47
CA VAL A 259 -26.78 7.24 -12.81
C VAL A 259 -25.32 7.53 -13.20
N LEU A 260 -24.47 6.50 -13.32
CA LEU A 260 -23.06 6.66 -13.69
C LEU A 260 -22.89 6.99 -15.19
N ALA A 261 -23.72 6.40 -16.05
CA ALA A 261 -23.72 6.70 -17.49
C ALA A 261 -24.03 8.17 -17.78
N PHE A 262 -24.92 8.80 -17.00
CA PHE A 262 -25.22 10.24 -17.09
C PHE A 262 -23.97 11.14 -16.87
N LYS A 263 -22.94 10.65 -16.18
CA LYS A 263 -21.65 11.35 -16.01
C LYS A 263 -20.56 10.90 -16.99
N GLY A 264 -20.91 10.16 -18.03
CA GLY A 264 -19.97 9.66 -19.05
C GLY A 264 -19.06 8.55 -18.54
N MET A 265 -19.41 7.87 -17.44
CA MET A 265 -18.66 6.74 -16.91
C MET A 265 -19.12 5.44 -17.55
N VAL A 266 -18.19 4.51 -17.78
CA VAL A 266 -18.48 3.17 -18.29
C VAL A 266 -18.67 2.24 -17.11
N SER A 267 -19.80 1.55 -17.02
CA SER A 267 -20.08 0.63 -15.91
C SER A 267 -20.39 -0.79 -16.38
N LYS A 268 -19.99 -1.80 -15.60
CA LYS A 268 -20.31 -3.22 -15.82
C LYS A 268 -20.94 -3.78 -14.55
N ARG A 269 -22.12 -4.40 -14.67
CA ARG A 269 -22.82 -5.07 -13.56
C ARG A 269 -22.51 -6.56 -13.55
N THR A 270 -22.37 -7.12 -12.36
CA THR A 270 -22.25 -8.56 -12.07
C THR A 270 -23.18 -8.91 -10.91
N SER A 271 -23.70 -10.13 -10.90
CA SER A 271 -24.78 -10.57 -9.99
C SER A 271 -24.29 -11.44 -8.83
N SER A 272 -23.01 -11.80 -8.81
CA SER A 272 -22.40 -12.63 -7.77
C SER A 272 -20.95 -12.23 -7.53
N ALA A 273 -20.42 -12.60 -6.36
CA ALA A 273 -19.02 -12.35 -6.01
C ALA A 273 -18.07 -12.99 -7.03
N ARG A 274 -18.36 -14.22 -7.46
CA ARG A 274 -17.54 -14.94 -8.44
C ARG A 274 -17.50 -14.24 -9.80
N GLU A 275 -18.66 -13.85 -10.34
CA GLU A 275 -18.73 -13.08 -11.59
C GLU A 275 -17.99 -11.74 -11.48
N GLY A 276 -18.10 -11.07 -10.33
CA GLY A 276 -17.37 -9.84 -10.03
C GLY A 276 -15.86 -10.04 -10.07
N LEU A 277 -15.35 -11.06 -9.37
CA LEU A 277 -13.91 -11.38 -9.31
C LEU A 277 -13.31 -11.78 -10.66
N ASP A 278 -14.09 -12.49 -11.49
CA ASP A 278 -13.72 -12.86 -12.86
C ASP A 278 -13.69 -11.63 -13.79
N ALA A 279 -14.65 -10.72 -13.62
CA ALA A 279 -14.76 -9.51 -14.43
C ALA A 279 -13.62 -8.50 -14.16
N LEU A 280 -12.94 -8.53 -13.01
CA LEU A 280 -11.88 -7.58 -12.66
C LEU A 280 -10.76 -7.49 -13.70
N SER A 281 -10.27 -8.63 -14.19
CA SER A 281 -9.11 -8.69 -15.08
C SER A 281 -9.43 -8.23 -16.50
N GLU A 282 -10.64 -8.54 -16.97
CA GLU A 282 -11.13 -8.16 -18.30
C GLU A 282 -11.61 -6.71 -18.32
N PHE A 283 -12.39 -6.31 -17.31
CA PHE A 283 -13.01 -4.99 -17.25
C PHE A 283 -12.07 -3.93 -16.68
N LYS A 284 -11.00 -4.28 -15.94
CA LYS A 284 -10.02 -3.32 -15.38
C LYS A 284 -10.68 -2.05 -14.80
N PRO A 285 -11.50 -2.19 -13.75
CA PRO A 285 -12.21 -1.06 -13.19
C PRO A 285 -11.27 -0.05 -12.51
N ASP A 286 -11.65 1.23 -12.61
CA ASP A 286 -11.09 2.33 -11.83
C ASP A 286 -11.73 2.43 -10.43
N LEU A 287 -12.86 1.75 -10.20
CA LEU A 287 -13.57 1.66 -8.91
C LEU A 287 -14.51 0.45 -8.88
N VAL A 288 -14.67 -0.17 -7.71
CA VAL A 288 -15.63 -1.25 -7.46
C VAL A 288 -16.73 -0.78 -6.51
N LEU A 289 -17.99 -0.86 -6.94
CA LEU A 289 -19.18 -0.76 -6.10
C LEU A 289 -19.57 -2.18 -5.68
N LEU A 290 -19.58 -2.46 -4.38
CA LEU A 290 -19.67 -3.81 -3.85
C LEU A 290 -20.79 -3.93 -2.82
N ASP A 291 -21.76 -4.81 -3.05
CA ASP A 291 -22.69 -5.17 -2.00
C ASP A 291 -21.97 -5.91 -0.87
N LEU A 292 -22.36 -5.62 0.37
CA LEU A 292 -21.88 -6.33 1.55
C LEU A 292 -22.44 -7.76 1.62
N TYR A 293 -23.68 -7.94 1.19
CA TYR A 293 -24.38 -9.22 1.26
C TYR A 293 -24.62 -9.74 -0.15
N LEU A 294 -23.78 -10.68 -0.61
CA LEU A 294 -23.94 -11.37 -1.89
C LEU A 294 -24.37 -12.83 -1.64
N PRO A 295 -25.01 -13.49 -2.63
CA PRO A 295 -25.57 -14.83 -2.46
C PRO A 295 -24.52 -15.94 -2.28
N ASP A 296 -23.29 -15.73 -2.73
CA ASP A 296 -22.23 -16.73 -2.80
C ASP A 296 -21.06 -16.49 -1.81
N MET A 297 -20.74 -15.24 -1.48
CA MET A 297 -19.63 -14.89 -0.57
C MET A 297 -19.86 -13.52 0.09
N ASN A 298 -19.27 -13.25 1.25
CA ASN A 298 -19.42 -11.94 1.88
C ASN A 298 -18.65 -10.86 1.10
N GLY A 299 -19.22 -9.67 0.94
CA GLY A 299 -18.57 -8.54 0.29
C GLY A 299 -17.22 -8.15 0.94
N ILE A 300 -17.05 -8.37 2.25
CA ILE A 300 -15.76 -8.14 2.93
C ILE A 300 -14.69 -9.11 2.40
N GLU A 301 -15.03 -10.38 2.22
CA GLU A 301 -14.12 -11.40 1.69
C GLU A 301 -13.77 -11.10 0.22
N VAL A 302 -14.75 -10.64 -0.57
CA VAL A 302 -14.50 -10.14 -1.94
C VAL A 302 -13.48 -9.00 -1.93
N ALA A 303 -13.64 -8.03 -1.02
CA ALA A 303 -12.72 -6.90 -0.93
C ALA A 303 -11.29 -7.35 -0.57
N GLN A 304 -11.14 -8.30 0.36
CA GLN A 304 -9.82 -8.87 0.70
C GLN A 304 -9.15 -9.54 -0.50
N LEU A 305 -9.89 -10.38 -1.23
CA LEU A 305 -9.39 -11.04 -2.44
C LEU A 305 -9.02 -10.05 -3.56
N ILE A 306 -9.71 -8.91 -3.65
CA ILE A 306 -9.33 -7.81 -4.57
C ILE A 306 -8.00 -7.18 -4.12
N ARG A 307 -7.80 -6.96 -2.82
CA ARG A 307 -6.58 -6.34 -2.26
C ARG A 307 -5.34 -7.22 -2.36
N GLU A 308 -5.50 -8.53 -2.31
CA GLU A 308 -4.40 -9.49 -2.49
C GLU A 308 -3.81 -9.48 -3.92
N ARG A 309 -4.53 -8.93 -4.90
CA ARG A 309 -4.05 -8.82 -6.28
C ARG A 309 -3.15 -7.57 -6.42
N PRO A 310 -1.85 -7.72 -6.76
CA PRO A 310 -0.89 -6.60 -6.82
C PRO A 310 -1.32 -5.45 -7.74
N ASN A 311 -2.03 -5.77 -8.82
CA ASN A 311 -2.47 -4.81 -9.84
C ASN A 311 -3.80 -4.12 -9.50
N MET A 312 -4.46 -4.53 -8.42
CA MET A 312 -5.80 -4.06 -8.01
C MET A 312 -5.82 -3.52 -6.58
N ALA A 313 -4.70 -3.61 -5.85
CA ALA A 313 -4.56 -3.18 -4.47
C ALA A 313 -4.96 -1.70 -4.24
N LEU A 314 -4.83 -0.85 -5.27
CA LEU A 314 -5.15 0.59 -5.22
C LEU A 314 -6.50 0.96 -5.86
N VAL A 315 -7.26 -0.02 -6.38
CA VAL A 315 -8.58 0.23 -6.95
C VAL A 315 -9.55 0.51 -5.81
N PRO A 316 -10.21 1.69 -5.75
CA PRO A 316 -11.12 2.00 -4.67
C PRO A 316 -12.30 1.03 -4.60
N ILE A 317 -12.68 0.60 -3.40
CA ILE A 317 -13.82 -0.27 -3.13
C ILE A 317 -14.82 0.51 -2.27
N VAL A 318 -16.04 0.69 -2.77
CA VAL A 318 -17.12 1.37 -2.05
C VAL A 318 -18.21 0.36 -1.76
N PHE A 319 -18.47 0.12 -0.47
CA PHE A 319 -19.51 -0.79 -0.05
C PHE A 319 -20.90 -0.17 -0.22
N MET A 320 -21.87 -0.97 -0.64
CA MET A 320 -23.29 -0.63 -0.67
C MET A 320 -24.02 -1.57 0.28
N SER A 321 -24.72 -1.08 1.29
CA SER A 321 -25.47 -1.97 2.19
C SER A 321 -26.59 -1.26 2.94
N GLY A 322 -27.65 -2.01 3.25
CA GLY A 322 -28.75 -1.56 4.11
C GLY A 322 -28.48 -1.69 5.62
N GLU A 323 -27.30 -2.20 6.01
CA GLU A 323 -26.90 -2.38 7.42
C GLU A 323 -26.85 -1.03 8.13
N GLU A 324 -27.58 -0.84 9.23
CA GLU A 324 -27.65 0.41 9.99
C GLU A 324 -26.65 0.47 11.15
N ASP A 325 -26.09 -0.67 11.55
CA ASP A 325 -25.11 -0.79 12.61
C ASP A 325 -23.75 -0.15 12.22
N LEU A 326 -23.34 0.88 12.97
CA LEU A 326 -22.12 1.63 12.72
C LEU A 326 -20.86 0.77 12.93
N ASP A 327 -20.86 -0.16 13.89
CA ASP A 327 -19.66 -0.95 14.21
C ASP A 327 -19.33 -1.91 13.06
N LYS A 328 -20.35 -2.54 12.47
CA LYS A 328 -20.20 -3.39 11.28
C LYS A 328 -19.76 -2.61 10.04
N ARG A 329 -20.20 -1.35 9.89
CA ARG A 329 -19.73 -0.46 8.82
C ARG A 329 -18.25 -0.09 9.00
N PHE A 330 -17.82 0.14 10.24
CA PHE A 330 -16.41 0.38 10.55
C PHE A 330 -15.53 -0.84 10.26
N ASP A 331 -16.00 -2.04 10.60
CA ASP A 331 -15.27 -3.28 10.31
C ASP A 331 -15.12 -3.52 8.80
N ALA A 332 -16.15 -3.23 7.99
CA ALA A 332 -16.06 -3.31 6.52
C ALA A 332 -15.01 -2.35 5.94
N ILE A 333 -14.93 -1.11 6.45
CA ILE A 333 -13.90 -0.14 6.04
C ILE A 333 -12.49 -0.61 6.46
N ARG A 334 -12.32 -1.08 7.70
CA ARG A 334 -11.02 -1.58 8.20
C ARG A 334 -10.50 -2.78 7.41
N MET A 335 -11.39 -3.59 6.86
CA MET A 335 -11.06 -4.85 6.16
C MET A 335 -10.82 -4.68 4.66
N GLY A 336 -10.83 -3.44 4.14
CA GLY A 336 -10.39 -3.16 2.77
C GLY A 336 -11.28 -2.21 1.96
N GLY A 337 -12.35 -1.65 2.55
CA GLY A 337 -13.20 -0.64 1.91
C GLY A 337 -12.67 0.79 2.04
N ASP A 338 -12.89 1.60 1.01
CA ASP A 338 -12.52 3.03 0.97
C ASP A 338 -13.69 3.97 1.28
N ASP A 339 -14.93 3.48 1.17
CA ASP A 339 -16.14 4.22 1.47
C ASP A 339 -17.34 3.30 1.68
N PHE A 340 -18.43 3.87 2.18
CA PHE A 340 -19.68 3.16 2.44
C PHE A 340 -20.91 3.98 2.03
N LEU A 341 -21.82 3.37 1.28
CA LEU A 341 -23.09 3.93 0.84
C LEU A 341 -24.25 3.13 1.44
N GLY A 342 -25.11 3.80 2.20
CA GLY A 342 -26.34 3.21 2.73
C GLY A 342 -27.37 2.98 1.61
N LYS A 343 -27.94 1.78 1.53
CA LYS A 343 -29.14 1.50 0.71
C LYS A 343 -30.38 2.04 1.47
N PRO A 344 -31.30 2.77 0.81
CA PRO A 344 -31.33 3.12 -0.62
C PRO A 344 -30.32 4.22 -0.99
N VAL A 345 -29.54 3.97 -2.05
CA VAL A 345 -28.48 4.87 -2.52
C VAL A 345 -29.08 6.04 -3.30
N LYS A 346 -28.78 7.28 -2.88
CA LYS A 346 -29.23 8.49 -3.59
C LYS A 346 -28.29 8.83 -4.75
N PRO A 347 -28.79 9.28 -5.93
CA PRO A 347 -27.95 9.58 -7.10
C PRO A 347 -26.80 10.56 -6.81
N ARG A 348 -27.08 11.63 -6.07
CA ARG A 348 -26.05 12.62 -5.68
C ARG A 348 -24.94 12.02 -4.84
N HIS A 349 -25.25 11.10 -3.93
CA HIS A 349 -24.27 10.47 -3.04
C HIS A 349 -23.41 9.46 -3.80
N LEU A 350 -24.03 8.68 -4.69
CA LEU A 350 -23.33 7.76 -5.58
C LEU A 350 -22.30 8.50 -6.45
N LEU A 351 -22.74 9.55 -7.15
CA LEU A 351 -21.86 10.33 -8.02
C LEU A 351 -20.72 11.01 -7.25
N ALA A 352 -21.02 11.58 -6.08
CA ALA A 352 -20.01 12.25 -5.25
C ALA A 352 -18.94 11.27 -4.75
N SER A 353 -19.36 10.11 -4.22
CA SER A 353 -18.43 9.09 -3.72
C SER A 353 -17.57 8.53 -4.85
N VAL A 354 -18.18 8.09 -5.96
CA VAL A 354 -17.44 7.52 -7.09
C VAL A 354 -16.45 8.51 -7.70
N THR A 355 -16.89 9.75 -7.98
CA THR A 355 -16.03 10.77 -8.59
C THR A 355 -14.86 11.14 -7.68
N SER A 356 -15.10 11.29 -6.37
CA SER A 356 -14.07 11.61 -5.38
C SER A 356 -13.00 10.52 -5.29
N ARG A 357 -13.43 9.25 -5.24
CA ARG A 357 -12.54 8.10 -5.08
C ARG A 357 -11.72 7.81 -6.35
N VAL A 358 -12.34 7.87 -7.52
CA VAL A 358 -11.63 7.73 -8.80
C VAL A 358 -10.59 8.84 -8.98
N ASN A 359 -10.95 10.09 -8.71
CA ASN A 359 -10.01 11.21 -8.81
C ASN A 359 -8.84 11.09 -7.84
N ARG A 360 -9.11 10.66 -6.59
CA ARG A 360 -8.05 10.43 -5.59
C ARG A 360 -7.11 9.29 -6.00
N SER A 361 -7.65 8.16 -6.47
CA SER A 361 -6.82 7.03 -6.93
C SER A 361 -5.97 7.41 -8.14
N ARG A 362 -6.55 8.14 -9.11
CA ARG A 362 -5.82 8.67 -10.27
C ARG A 362 -4.74 9.67 -9.87
N GLN A 363 -4.98 10.54 -8.89
CA GLN A 363 -3.96 11.45 -8.36
C GLN A 363 -2.80 10.68 -7.71
N LEU A 364 -3.10 9.63 -6.95
CA LEU A 364 -2.06 8.78 -6.34
C LEU A 364 -1.24 8.05 -7.42
N LEU A 365 -1.89 7.46 -8.42
CA LEU A 365 -1.23 6.80 -9.55
C LEU A 365 -0.43 7.78 -10.41
N ALA A 366 -0.96 8.99 -10.64
CA ALA A 366 -0.29 10.06 -11.36
C ALA A 366 0.93 10.56 -10.59
N GLN A 367 0.87 10.67 -9.26
CA GLN A 367 2.02 11.01 -8.40
C GLN A 367 3.12 9.94 -8.46
N THR A 368 2.74 8.65 -8.47
CA THR A 368 3.69 7.54 -8.66
C THR A 368 4.32 7.56 -10.06
N GLN A 369 3.57 7.89 -11.11
CA GLN A 369 4.08 8.00 -12.49
C GLN A 369 4.91 9.28 -12.73
N GLN A 370 4.56 10.40 -12.10
CA GLN A 370 5.36 11.63 -12.15
C GLN A 370 6.71 11.40 -11.49
N ALA A 371 6.78 10.67 -10.36
CA ALA A 371 8.04 10.28 -9.75
C ALA A 371 8.97 9.49 -10.69
N THR A 372 8.42 8.73 -11.64
CA THR A 372 9.19 7.99 -12.65
C THR A 372 9.65 8.87 -13.83
N LEU A 373 8.93 9.96 -14.15
CA LEU A 373 9.23 10.84 -15.30
C LEU A 373 10.10 12.06 -14.93
N THR A 374 10.00 12.61 -13.71
CA THR A 374 10.94 13.65 -13.22
C THR A 374 12.28 13.08 -12.76
N GLN A 375 12.42 11.75 -12.66
CA GLN A 375 13.65 11.05 -12.29
C GLN A 375 14.80 11.14 -13.32
N HIS A 376 14.59 11.79 -14.48
CA HIS A 376 15.59 11.79 -15.57
C HIS A 376 16.13 13.16 -16.01
N VAL A 377 15.76 14.29 -15.40
CA VAL A 377 16.26 15.59 -15.91
C VAL A 377 17.08 16.41 -14.91
N GLU A 378 16.69 16.63 -13.63
CA GLU A 378 17.54 17.48 -12.75
C GLU A 378 17.55 17.01 -11.29
N GLY A 379 18.75 16.67 -10.79
CA GLY A 379 18.99 15.99 -9.52
C GLY A 379 18.76 16.83 -8.25
N HIS A 380 17.50 17.00 -7.86
CA HIS A 380 17.11 17.34 -6.48
C HIS A 380 15.99 16.41 -6.02
N ALA A 381 16.24 15.60 -4.99
CA ALA A 381 15.32 14.58 -4.57
C ALA A 381 14.32 15.08 -3.52
N GLY A 382 13.04 15.06 -3.88
CA GLY A 382 11.92 15.50 -3.03
C GLY A 382 11.45 14.43 -2.04
N LYS A 383 10.16 14.48 -1.66
CA LYS A 383 9.54 13.41 -0.87
C LYS A 383 9.37 12.16 -1.74
N VAL A 384 9.82 11.03 -1.22
CA VAL A 384 9.88 9.73 -1.89
C VAL A 384 8.94 8.78 -1.18
N ASP A 385 8.20 7.97 -1.93
CA ASP A 385 7.35 6.95 -1.32
C ASP A 385 8.20 5.81 -0.71
N ARG A 386 7.59 5.03 0.19
CA ARG A 386 8.29 3.96 0.89
C ARG A 386 8.86 2.91 -0.05
N ALA A 387 8.16 2.59 -1.14
CA ALA A 387 8.60 1.59 -2.12
C ALA A 387 9.86 2.05 -2.87
N THR A 388 9.91 3.33 -3.25
CA THR A 388 11.02 3.95 -3.96
C THR A 388 12.23 4.09 -3.03
N LEU A 389 12.02 4.48 -1.76
CA LEU A 389 13.12 4.53 -0.81
C LEU A 389 13.68 3.14 -0.51
N VAL A 390 12.82 2.12 -0.36
CA VAL A 390 13.25 0.72 -0.21
C VAL A 390 14.04 0.26 -1.45
N HIS A 391 13.59 0.64 -2.64
CA HIS A 391 14.31 0.37 -3.87
C HIS A 391 15.68 1.07 -3.92
N ASP A 392 15.78 2.32 -3.50
CA ASP A 392 17.05 3.04 -3.45
C ASP A 392 17.98 2.52 -2.34
N ILE A 393 17.44 2.03 -1.22
CA ILE A 393 18.24 1.32 -0.20
C ILE A 393 18.84 0.06 -0.82
N GLU A 394 18.08 -0.71 -1.61
CA GLU A 394 18.61 -1.88 -2.33
C GLU A 394 19.68 -1.51 -3.35
N ARG A 395 19.52 -0.40 -4.06
CA ARG A 395 20.54 0.10 -4.98
C ARG A 395 21.80 0.55 -4.24
N ALA A 396 21.67 1.22 -3.09
CA ALA A 396 22.78 1.58 -2.22
C ALA A 396 23.53 0.33 -1.73
N ARG A 397 22.81 -0.70 -1.30
CA ARG A 397 23.38 -1.99 -0.86
C ARG A 397 24.16 -2.71 -1.95
N ARG A 398 23.74 -2.54 -3.21
CA ARG A 398 24.45 -3.07 -4.39
C ARG A 398 25.63 -2.20 -4.83
N GLY A 399 25.90 -1.10 -4.13
CA GLY A 399 26.96 -0.15 -4.46
C GLY A 399 26.64 0.74 -5.67
N GLU A 400 25.38 0.82 -6.10
CA GLU A 400 24.98 1.54 -7.32
C GLU A 400 24.83 3.06 -7.10
N LEU A 401 24.88 3.53 -5.84
CA LEU A 401 24.64 4.93 -5.46
C LEU A 401 25.88 5.67 -4.93
N GLY A 402 27.08 5.08 -5.04
CA GLY A 402 28.37 5.71 -4.70
C GLY A 402 29.21 4.94 -3.68
N ASP A 403 30.36 5.52 -3.29
CA ASP A 403 31.40 4.86 -2.49
C ASP A 403 31.02 4.61 -1.01
N CYS A 404 30.16 5.47 -0.44
CA CYS A 404 29.57 5.27 0.87
C CYS A 404 28.19 5.95 0.95
N VAL A 405 27.16 5.20 1.32
CA VAL A 405 25.79 5.69 1.39
C VAL A 405 25.23 5.37 2.77
N GLY A 406 24.85 6.39 3.53
CA GLY A 406 24.23 6.22 4.83
C GLY A 406 22.71 6.24 4.76
N LEU A 407 22.04 5.33 5.46
CA LEU A 407 20.64 5.46 5.80
C LEU A 407 20.52 6.28 7.08
N VAL A 408 19.73 7.36 7.05
CA VAL A 408 19.56 8.27 8.19
C VAL A 408 18.07 8.40 8.50
N MET A 409 17.72 8.19 9.78
CA MET A 409 16.40 8.48 10.31
C MET A 409 16.46 9.75 11.17
N ILE A 410 15.50 10.64 10.95
CA ILE A 410 15.41 11.98 11.55
C ILE A 410 14.10 12.03 12.31
N SER A 411 14.13 12.27 13.62
CA SER A 411 12.93 12.39 14.43
C SER A 411 12.95 13.63 15.33
N VAL A 412 11.79 14.24 15.53
CA VAL A 412 11.61 15.31 16.53
C VAL A 412 11.53 14.70 17.94
N ASP A 413 12.16 15.35 18.92
CA ASP A 413 12.15 14.94 20.31
C ASP A 413 10.89 15.42 21.06
N ASP A 414 10.37 14.57 21.97
CA ASP A 414 9.23 14.85 22.86
C ASP A 414 8.04 15.56 22.18
N VAL A 415 7.52 14.90 21.13
CA VAL A 415 6.33 15.34 20.40
C VAL A 415 5.13 15.60 21.33
N PRO A 416 4.86 14.80 22.38
CA PRO A 416 3.77 15.10 23.33
C PRO A 416 3.95 16.43 24.08
N ALA A 417 5.15 16.78 24.54
CA ALA A 417 5.39 18.09 25.14
C ALA A 417 5.28 19.22 24.11
N LEU A 418 5.72 18.99 22.88
CA LEU A 418 5.60 19.95 21.79
C LEU A 418 4.13 20.24 21.43
N ALA A 419 3.30 19.19 21.34
CA ALA A 419 1.87 19.31 21.09
C ALA A 419 1.13 20.03 22.22
N ARG A 420 1.48 19.77 23.48
CA ARG A 420 0.94 20.51 24.64
C ARG A 420 1.28 21.99 24.62
N ARG A 421 2.45 22.37 24.09
CA ARG A 421 2.92 23.76 24.03
C ARG A 421 2.32 24.54 22.85
N LEU A 422 2.10 23.90 21.70
CA LEU A 422 1.72 24.57 20.45
C LEU A 422 0.25 24.39 20.05
N GLY A 423 -0.40 23.33 20.54
CA GLY A 423 -1.72 22.91 20.10
C GLY A 423 -1.68 22.16 18.76
N PHE A 424 -2.63 21.23 18.56
CA PHE A 424 -2.64 20.26 17.47
C PHE A 424 -2.50 20.86 16.06
N VAL A 425 -3.18 21.97 15.77
CA VAL A 425 -3.15 22.61 14.43
C VAL A 425 -1.74 23.12 14.09
N ARG A 426 -1.09 23.84 15.02
CA ARG A 426 0.26 24.38 14.81
C ARG A 426 1.32 23.30 14.83
N THR A 427 1.07 22.19 15.52
CA THR A 427 1.91 20.99 15.46
C THR A 427 1.85 20.35 14.07
N GLY A 428 0.68 20.28 13.44
CA GLY A 428 0.54 19.82 12.05
C GLY A 428 1.26 20.72 11.02
N ASP A 429 1.11 22.05 11.14
CA ASP A 429 1.83 23.00 10.29
C ASP A 429 3.35 22.85 10.41
N LEU A 430 3.81 22.59 11.63
CA LEU A 430 5.22 22.38 11.93
C LEU A 430 5.76 21.09 11.31
N ALA A 431 5.03 19.98 11.40
CA ALA A 431 5.36 18.72 10.72
C ALA A 431 5.54 18.93 9.21
N HIS A 432 4.61 19.68 8.59
CA HIS A 432 4.68 19.97 7.16
C HIS A 432 5.90 20.83 6.80
N GLN A 433 6.20 21.85 7.61
CA GLN A 433 7.37 22.71 7.42
C GLN A 433 8.70 21.96 7.55
N ILE A 434 8.82 21.05 8.53
CA ILE A 434 10.00 20.19 8.73
C ILE A 434 10.17 19.26 7.52
N GLY A 435 9.10 18.58 7.09
CA GLY A 435 9.15 17.70 5.93
C GLY A 435 9.57 18.42 4.65
N ASN A 436 9.10 19.65 4.43
CA ASN A 436 9.49 20.43 3.24
C ASN A 436 10.94 20.93 3.33
N ALA A 437 11.40 21.30 4.53
CA ALA A 437 12.80 21.68 4.76
C ALA A 437 13.76 20.52 4.50
N LEU A 438 13.40 19.31 4.91
CA LEU A 438 14.18 18.10 4.68
C LEU A 438 14.17 17.67 3.21
N ALA A 439 13.07 17.87 2.49
CA ALA A 439 12.93 17.49 1.08
C ALA A 439 13.77 18.36 0.12
N VAL A 440 14.32 19.47 0.60
CA VAL A 440 15.23 20.35 -0.16
C VAL A 440 16.64 20.35 0.43
N GLU A 441 16.92 19.46 1.38
CA GLU A 441 18.20 19.41 2.09
C GLU A 441 19.30 18.85 1.15
N PRO A 442 20.36 19.61 0.84
CA PRO A 442 21.34 19.21 -0.18
C PRO A 442 22.12 17.92 0.15
N SER A 443 22.16 17.54 1.42
CA SER A 443 22.83 16.33 1.88
C SER A 443 21.99 15.05 1.65
N LEU A 444 20.70 15.17 1.32
CA LEU A 444 19.76 14.05 1.12
C LEU A 444 19.44 13.85 -0.38
N LYS A 445 20.46 13.54 -1.18
CA LYS A 445 20.36 13.46 -2.67
C LYS A 445 19.36 12.44 -3.22
N THR A 446 18.85 11.52 -2.41
CA THR A 446 17.89 10.47 -2.79
C THR A 446 16.47 10.77 -2.31
N GLY A 447 16.28 11.86 -1.54
CA GLY A 447 14.97 12.32 -1.10
C GLY A 447 14.60 11.77 0.26
N ILE A 448 13.39 12.11 0.73
CA ILE A 448 12.94 11.76 2.08
C ILE A 448 11.63 10.97 2.05
N CYS A 449 11.55 9.88 2.81
CA CYS A 449 10.30 9.18 3.10
C CYS A 449 9.80 9.59 4.47
N ALA A 450 8.56 10.05 4.57
CA ALA A 450 7.90 10.27 5.86
C ALA A 450 7.39 8.92 6.39
N LEU A 451 7.81 8.54 7.60
CA LEU A 451 7.33 7.33 8.31
C LEU A 451 6.16 7.67 9.25
N GLY A 452 6.04 8.94 9.63
CA GLY A 452 4.97 9.52 10.43
C GLY A 452 5.00 11.04 10.34
N GLU A 453 4.26 11.74 11.20
CA GLU A 453 4.19 13.20 11.17
C GLU A 453 5.55 13.88 11.49
N PHE A 454 6.38 13.25 12.32
CA PHE A 454 7.64 13.82 12.80
C PHE A 454 8.85 12.90 12.66
N SER A 455 8.73 11.84 11.86
CA SER A 455 9.78 10.86 11.65
C SER A 455 10.01 10.65 10.16
N PHE A 456 11.24 10.84 9.72
CA PHE A 456 11.64 10.84 8.32
C PHE A 456 12.84 9.94 8.10
N LEU A 457 12.93 9.35 6.92
CA LEU A 457 14.00 8.43 6.52
C LEU A 457 14.57 8.84 5.17
N ALA A 458 15.89 8.82 5.01
CA ALA A 458 16.54 9.26 3.77
C ALA A 458 17.91 8.58 3.57
N LEU A 459 18.41 8.52 2.34
CA LEU A 459 19.80 8.17 2.07
C LEU A 459 20.68 9.41 1.89
N MET A 460 21.85 9.35 2.50
CA MET A 460 22.85 10.39 2.56
C MET A 460 24.16 9.87 1.96
N PRO A 461 24.49 10.22 0.70
CA PRO A 461 25.77 9.85 0.11
C PRO A 461 26.90 10.67 0.72
N VAL A 462 27.95 9.98 1.15
CA VAL A 462 29.12 10.55 1.84
C VAL A 462 30.41 9.88 1.35
N SER A 463 31.57 10.45 1.68
CA SER A 463 32.86 9.90 1.25
C SER A 463 33.41 8.77 2.13
N SER A 464 32.88 8.61 3.35
CA SER A 464 33.27 7.54 4.28
C SER A 464 32.26 7.43 5.43
N GLU A 465 32.29 6.33 6.17
CA GLU A 465 31.47 6.13 7.37
C GLU A 465 31.75 7.19 8.47
N GLY A 466 33.02 7.62 8.61
CA GLY A 466 33.36 8.75 9.47
C GLY A 466 32.70 10.05 9.02
N ALA A 467 32.61 10.29 7.71
CA ALA A 467 31.92 11.44 7.14
C ALA A 467 30.40 11.36 7.31
N LEU A 468 29.80 10.17 7.31
CA LEU A 468 28.37 9.97 7.59
C LEU A 468 28.00 10.46 8.98
N ARG A 469 28.78 10.07 10.00
CA ARG A 469 28.56 10.52 11.39
C ARG A 469 28.63 12.04 11.53
N VAL A 470 29.65 12.65 10.91
CA VAL A 470 29.82 14.11 10.94
C VAL A 470 28.70 14.81 10.17
N ALA A 471 28.26 14.26 9.03
CA ALA A 471 27.18 14.82 8.23
C ALA A 471 25.82 14.76 8.95
N ALA A 472 25.51 13.64 9.62
CA ALA A 472 24.32 13.48 10.44
C ALA A 472 24.30 14.49 11.60
N GLU A 473 25.41 14.63 12.33
CA GLU A 473 25.49 15.61 13.42
C GLU A 473 25.37 17.06 12.94
N ASN A 474 26.04 17.41 11.84
CA ASN A 474 25.93 18.74 11.23
C ASN A 474 24.50 19.05 10.79
N MET A 475 23.79 18.06 10.24
CA MET A 475 22.38 18.20 9.88
C MET A 475 21.52 18.45 11.11
N ARG A 476 21.69 17.66 12.17
CA ARG A 476 20.97 17.84 13.43
C ARG A 476 21.17 19.24 13.99
N VAL A 477 22.41 19.71 14.07
CA VAL A 477 22.74 21.05 14.56
C VAL A 477 22.09 22.14 13.70
N ARG A 478 22.10 22.01 12.37
CA ARG A 478 21.42 22.95 11.47
C ARG A 478 19.90 22.97 11.68
N LEU A 479 19.28 21.80 11.79
CA LEU A 479 17.83 21.67 11.99
C LEU A 479 17.40 22.23 13.35
N SER A 480 18.16 21.94 14.42
CA SER A 480 17.90 22.47 15.76
C SER A 480 18.21 23.96 15.89
N GLY A 481 19.13 24.49 15.09
CA GLY A 481 19.45 25.91 15.02
C GLY A 481 18.42 26.73 14.23
N ARG A 482 17.54 26.08 13.47
CA ARG A 482 16.51 26.74 12.67
C ARG A 482 15.36 27.23 13.55
N GLY A 483 14.89 28.45 13.28
CA GLY A 483 13.65 28.96 13.87
C GLY A 483 12.44 28.46 13.10
N TRP A 484 11.55 27.71 13.77
CA TRP A 484 10.38 27.10 13.14
C TRP A 484 9.10 27.93 13.37
N LEU A 485 8.11 27.77 12.48
CA LEU A 485 6.80 28.44 12.41
C LEU A 485 6.77 29.95 12.12
N SER A 486 7.64 30.78 12.70
CA SER A 486 7.66 32.23 12.43
C SER A 486 9.04 32.85 12.68
N ALA A 487 9.38 33.89 11.92
CA ALA A 487 10.61 34.68 12.11
C ALA A 487 10.56 35.56 13.37
N GLU A 488 9.36 35.98 13.80
CA GLU A 488 9.18 36.90 14.94
C GLU A 488 9.17 36.18 16.30
N SER A 489 8.73 34.92 16.33
CA SER A 489 8.73 34.08 17.53
C SER A 489 9.07 32.62 17.17
N PRO A 490 10.36 32.34 16.92
CA PRO A 490 10.79 31.03 16.44
C PRO A 490 10.66 29.98 17.53
N VAL A 491 10.03 28.86 17.19
CA VAL A 491 9.99 27.70 18.08
C VAL A 491 11.28 26.91 17.90
N ARG A 492 12.03 26.71 18.99
CA ARG A 492 13.18 25.79 18.99
C ARG A 492 12.71 24.36 19.15
N ILE A 493 13.32 23.49 18.36
CA ILE A 493 13.00 22.07 18.27
C ILE A 493 14.30 21.29 18.37
N SER A 494 14.24 20.23 19.16
CA SER A 494 15.33 19.26 19.27
C SER A 494 15.05 18.09 18.33
N PHE A 495 16.11 17.62 17.67
CA PHE A 495 16.07 16.49 16.76
C PHE A 495 17.03 15.41 17.25
N SER A 496 16.59 14.17 17.14
CA SER A 496 17.41 12.98 17.28
C SER A 496 17.57 12.30 15.94
N LEU A 497 18.82 11.97 15.59
CA LEU A 497 19.17 11.32 14.33
C LEU A 497 19.81 9.96 14.59
N GLY A 498 19.29 8.91 13.98
CA GLY A 498 19.98 7.63 13.85
C GLY A 498 20.59 7.52 12.45
N SER A 499 21.80 6.98 12.34
CA SER A 499 22.43 6.74 11.05
C SER A 499 23.12 5.38 11.01
N VAL A 500 23.09 4.72 9.86
CA VAL A 500 23.73 3.43 9.60
C VAL A 500 24.24 3.39 8.17
N ARG A 501 25.34 2.68 7.90
CA ARG A 501 25.83 2.51 6.53
C ARG A 501 24.90 1.57 5.75
N ALA A 502 24.38 2.01 4.61
CA ALA A 502 23.45 1.27 3.76
C ALA A 502 24.16 0.40 2.72
N ASP A 503 25.36 0.81 2.27
CA ASP A 503 26.20 0.08 1.30
C ASP A 503 27.11 -0.99 1.94
N GLY A 504 26.94 -1.26 3.24
CA GLY A 504 27.68 -2.29 3.97
C GLY A 504 27.20 -3.72 3.65
N ALA A 505 28.12 -4.68 3.62
CA ALA A 505 27.82 -6.07 3.27
C ALA A 505 26.94 -6.79 4.33
N GLY A 506 25.81 -7.38 3.89
CA GLY A 506 25.18 -8.53 4.58
C GLY A 506 23.92 -8.30 5.42
N MET A 507 23.50 -7.07 5.73
CA MET A 507 22.22 -6.85 6.45
C MET A 507 21.03 -7.07 5.48
N SER A 508 19.77 -7.20 5.89
CA SER A 508 18.61 -7.03 4.98
C SER A 508 18.16 -5.56 4.99
N VAL A 509 17.23 -5.16 4.10
CA VAL A 509 16.60 -3.83 4.21
C VAL A 509 15.84 -3.70 5.52
N GLU A 510 15.11 -4.74 5.97
CA GLU A 510 14.45 -4.68 7.28
C GLU A 510 15.46 -4.53 8.43
N ALA A 511 16.61 -5.20 8.36
CA ALA A 511 17.64 -5.08 9.38
C ALA A 511 18.26 -3.68 9.42
N LEU A 512 18.51 -3.05 8.26
CA LEU A 512 18.97 -1.66 8.18
C LEU A 512 17.94 -0.68 8.75
N LEU A 513 16.65 -0.87 8.42
CA LEU A 513 15.54 -0.08 8.96
C LEU A 513 15.39 -0.28 10.48
N GLY A 514 15.53 -1.50 10.97
CA GLY A 514 15.52 -1.81 12.39
C GLY A 514 16.68 -1.14 13.13
N LYS A 515 17.90 -1.21 12.58
CA LYS A 515 19.10 -0.65 13.20
C LYS A 515 19.08 0.87 13.25
N VAL A 516 18.66 1.53 12.17
CA VAL A 516 18.54 3.00 12.16
C VAL A 516 17.42 3.47 13.09
N ALA A 517 16.35 2.68 13.24
CA ALA A 517 15.27 2.93 14.20
C ALA A 517 15.76 2.80 15.64
N GLU A 518 16.48 1.73 15.97
CA GLU A 518 17.10 1.50 17.28
C GLU A 518 18.04 2.66 17.65
N CYS A 519 18.96 3.06 16.78
CA CYS A 519 19.86 4.19 17.05
C CYS A 519 19.15 5.51 17.28
N THR A 520 18.06 5.77 16.55
CA THR A 520 17.28 7.01 16.75
C THR A 520 16.55 6.97 18.08
N LYS A 521 16.01 5.80 18.45
CA LYS A 521 15.35 5.60 19.74
C LYS A 521 16.34 5.74 20.89
N ASP A 522 17.52 5.14 20.81
CA ASP A 522 18.58 5.31 21.81
C ASP A 522 18.99 6.77 21.96
N ALA A 523 19.05 7.52 20.85
CA ALA A 523 19.35 8.95 20.88
C ALA A 523 18.27 9.75 21.65
N GLN A 524 16.99 9.37 21.50
CA GLN A 524 15.88 9.96 22.23
C GLN A 524 15.88 9.55 23.71
N ASP A 525 16.06 8.26 24.00
CA ASP A 525 16.03 7.68 25.35
C ASP A 525 17.16 8.23 26.24
N GLN A 526 18.31 8.60 25.66
CA GLN A 526 19.39 9.24 26.40
C GLN A 526 19.20 10.75 26.62
N GLY A 527 18.02 11.31 26.30
CA GLY A 527 17.66 12.72 26.54
C GLY A 527 17.54 13.58 25.29
N GLY A 528 17.51 12.98 24.09
CA GLY A 528 17.31 13.66 22.82
C GLY A 528 18.46 14.58 22.40
N GLY A 529 18.24 15.31 21.30
CA GLY A 529 19.11 16.38 20.83
C GLY A 529 20.50 15.92 20.41
N ARG A 530 20.63 14.68 19.93
CA ARG A 530 21.90 14.06 19.55
C ARG A 530 21.75 13.19 18.31
N SER A 531 22.88 12.94 17.64
CA SER A 531 22.96 11.90 16.63
C SER A 531 23.63 10.65 17.21
N MET A 532 23.12 9.48 16.84
CA MET A 532 23.75 8.19 17.10
C MET A 532 24.02 7.49 15.78
N HIS A 533 25.19 6.86 15.70
CA HIS A 533 25.62 6.14 14.53
C HIS A 533 25.78 4.67 14.90
N ALA A 534 25.02 3.80 14.24
CA ALA A 534 25.33 2.39 14.22
C ALA A 534 26.55 2.22 13.32
N PHE A 535 27.67 1.90 13.94
CA PHE A 535 28.73 1.24 13.21
C PHE A 535 28.15 -0.07 12.71
N VAL A 536 28.01 -0.18 11.39
CA VAL A 536 28.01 -1.51 10.79
C VAL A 536 29.46 -1.91 10.89
N GLY A 537 29.82 -2.42 12.06
CA GLY A 537 31.12 -2.98 12.23
C GLY A 537 31.29 -3.96 11.08
N THR A 538 32.40 -3.79 10.35
CA THR A 538 33.36 -4.86 10.50
C THR A 538 33.62 -5.09 12.01
N GLU A 539 32.67 -5.66 12.76
CA GLU A 539 33.00 -6.94 13.39
C GLU A 539 33.58 -7.66 12.22
N ALA A 540 34.91 -7.80 12.23
CA ALA A 540 35.68 -8.22 11.09
C ALA A 540 34.76 -9.02 10.15
N VAL A 541 34.63 -8.62 8.88
CA VAL A 541 34.63 -9.72 7.92
C VAL A 541 36.01 -10.33 8.19
N ALA A 542 36.10 -11.17 9.22
CA ALA A 542 37.01 -12.29 9.32
C ALA A 542 36.71 -12.91 7.98
N ALA A 543 37.55 -12.57 6.99
CA ALA A 543 37.28 -12.67 5.56
C ALA A 543 36.29 -13.82 5.37
N GLU A 544 34.99 -13.56 5.04
CA GLU A 544 33.85 -14.48 5.36
C GLU A 544 34.43 -15.87 5.37
N THR A 545 34.44 -16.52 6.54
CA THR A 545 35.30 -17.69 6.71
C THR A 545 35.03 -18.63 5.53
N PRO A 546 36.01 -19.35 5.00
CA PRO A 546 35.79 -20.22 3.85
C PRO A 546 34.51 -21.08 3.99
N GLU A 547 34.17 -21.44 5.23
CA GLU A 547 32.92 -22.08 5.66
C GLU A 547 31.66 -21.23 5.44
N GLN A 548 31.64 -19.95 5.81
CA GLN A 548 30.52 -19.02 5.56
C GLN A 548 30.28 -18.80 4.06
N LYS A 549 31.35 -18.55 3.28
CA LYS A 549 31.26 -18.41 1.80
C LYS A 549 30.68 -19.66 1.16
N LEU A 550 31.16 -20.81 1.61
CA LEU A 550 30.73 -22.10 1.10
C LEU A 550 29.28 -22.40 1.50
N ALA A 551 28.90 -22.15 2.75
CA ALA A 551 27.52 -22.29 3.22
C ALA A 551 26.57 -21.46 2.36
N ARG A 552 26.91 -20.19 2.13
CA ARG A 552 26.13 -19.29 1.26
C ARG A 552 26.03 -19.82 -0.17
N ALA A 553 27.12 -20.33 -0.74
CA ALA A 553 27.11 -20.90 -2.08
C ALA A 553 26.24 -22.16 -2.19
N ILE A 554 26.23 -23.01 -1.16
CA ILE A 554 25.40 -24.21 -1.07
C ILE A 554 23.92 -23.82 -0.94
N LEU A 555 23.59 -22.92 -0.01
CA LEU A 555 22.22 -22.53 0.34
C LEU A 555 21.51 -21.72 -0.76
N ARG A 556 22.24 -21.12 -1.70
CA ARG A 556 21.68 -20.46 -2.89
C ARG A 556 21.09 -21.44 -3.91
N ARG A 557 21.32 -22.75 -3.76
CA ARG A 557 20.84 -23.80 -4.63
C ARG A 557 19.99 -24.78 -3.82
N PRO A 558 19.10 -25.56 -4.46
CA PRO A 558 18.42 -26.66 -3.80
C PRO A 558 19.45 -27.60 -3.16
N LEU A 559 19.24 -27.94 -1.88
CA LEU A 559 20.13 -28.83 -1.14
C LEU A 559 20.11 -30.23 -1.75
N LEU A 560 21.28 -30.87 -1.75
CA LEU A 560 21.47 -32.21 -2.26
C LEU A 560 22.07 -33.12 -1.17
N PRO A 561 21.89 -34.45 -1.26
CA PRO A 561 22.49 -35.39 -0.31
C PRO A 561 24.04 -35.35 -0.27
N ASP A 562 24.68 -34.89 -1.34
CA ASP A 562 26.14 -34.74 -1.39
C ASP A 562 26.63 -33.44 -0.73
N THR A 563 25.77 -32.43 -0.55
CA THR A 563 26.10 -31.16 0.13
C THR A 563 25.67 -31.12 1.60
N THR A 564 25.06 -32.19 2.10
CA THR A 564 24.48 -32.25 3.46
C THR A 564 24.97 -33.48 4.22
N LEU A 565 25.09 -33.33 5.54
CA LEU A 565 25.43 -34.40 6.47
C LEU A 565 24.49 -34.32 7.68
N PHE A 566 24.14 -35.47 8.24
CA PHE A 566 23.35 -35.56 9.46
C PHE A 566 24.15 -36.27 10.53
N GLN A 567 24.01 -35.81 11.77
CA GLN A 567 24.46 -36.50 12.95
C GLN A 567 23.30 -36.77 13.89
N PHE A 568 23.46 -37.83 14.66
CA PHE A 568 22.43 -38.40 15.52
C PHE A 568 23.01 -38.55 16.92
N GLN A 569 22.35 -37.96 17.91
CA GLN A 569 22.68 -38.18 19.32
C GLN A 569 21.59 -39.06 19.94
N PRO A 570 21.92 -40.26 20.47
CA PRO A 570 20.96 -41.11 21.15
C PRO A 570 20.27 -40.39 22.31
N VAL A 571 18.96 -40.55 22.42
CA VAL A 571 18.15 -40.06 23.53
C VAL A 571 17.97 -41.20 24.52
N VAL A 572 18.70 -41.14 25.63
CA VAL A 572 18.85 -42.27 26.56
C VAL A 572 17.67 -42.33 27.53
N PRO A 573 16.97 -43.48 27.65
CA PRO A 573 15.88 -43.62 28.62
C PRO A 573 16.40 -43.65 30.06
N LEU A 574 15.76 -42.85 30.93
CA LEU A 574 15.82 -43.01 32.38
C LEU A 574 14.60 -43.76 32.90
N LYS A 575 13.41 -43.29 32.50
CA LYS A 575 12.10 -43.92 32.78
C LYS A 575 11.33 -44.26 31.50
N GLY A 576 11.78 -43.75 30.36
CA GLY A 576 11.19 -44.02 29.06
C GLY A 576 11.41 -45.47 28.59
N GLN A 577 10.59 -45.92 27.65
CA GLN A 577 10.62 -47.28 27.12
C GLN A 577 11.32 -47.39 25.76
N LEU A 578 11.42 -46.28 25.01
CA LEU A 578 11.96 -46.29 23.65
C LEU A 578 13.45 -45.95 23.65
N SER A 579 14.27 -46.90 23.18
CA SER A 579 15.73 -46.74 23.04
C SER A 579 16.16 -46.29 21.64
N GLY A 580 15.32 -46.47 20.62
CA GLY A 580 15.57 -46.10 19.22
C GLY A 580 15.39 -44.61 18.89
N GLN A 581 15.60 -43.71 19.85
CA GLN A 581 15.31 -42.29 19.69
C GLN A 581 16.58 -41.46 19.51
N PHE A 582 16.57 -40.52 18.58
CA PHE A 582 17.77 -39.74 18.23
C PHE A 582 17.45 -38.26 18.01
N LEU A 583 18.22 -37.37 18.63
CA LEU A 583 18.24 -35.96 18.23
C LEU A 583 19.08 -35.80 16.98
N THR A 584 18.55 -35.08 16.00
CA THR A 584 19.22 -34.87 14.73
C THR A 584 19.87 -33.49 14.67
N ARG A 585 21.03 -33.43 14.02
CA ARG A 585 21.69 -32.17 13.66
C ARG A 585 22.15 -32.25 12.22
N MET A 586 21.91 -31.18 11.47
CA MET A 586 22.33 -31.05 10.09
C MET A 586 23.64 -30.24 10.01
N TYR A 587 24.48 -30.59 9.04
CA TYR A 587 25.69 -29.87 8.66
C TYR A 587 25.70 -29.67 7.13
N LEU A 588 26.28 -28.58 6.66
CA LEU A 588 26.61 -28.39 5.25
C LEU A 588 28.05 -28.86 4.98
N ARG A 589 28.31 -29.35 3.77
CA ARG A 589 29.66 -29.71 3.31
C ARG A 589 29.88 -29.35 1.84
N ALA A 590 31.13 -29.10 1.45
CA ALA A 590 31.49 -28.84 0.06
C ALA A 590 31.29 -30.08 -0.83
N PRO A 591 30.76 -29.91 -2.06
CA PRO A 591 30.75 -30.96 -3.05
C PRO A 591 32.17 -31.25 -3.54
N LYS A 592 32.63 -32.50 -3.36
CA LYS A 592 33.87 -33.06 -3.95
C LYS A 592 35.23 -32.55 -3.45
N THR A 593 35.36 -32.05 -2.21
CA THR A 593 36.69 -31.76 -1.61
C THR A 593 37.05 -32.74 -0.49
N SER A 594 38.32 -33.20 -0.49
CA SER A 594 38.91 -34.06 0.56
C SER A 594 39.18 -33.32 1.89
N VAL A 595 39.04 -31.99 1.91
CA VAL A 595 39.03 -31.18 3.13
C VAL A 595 37.57 -31.02 3.56
N ALA A 596 37.10 -31.96 4.38
CA ALA A 596 35.73 -32.04 4.87
C ALA A 596 35.53 -31.13 6.09
N GLY A 597 35.41 -29.83 5.88
CA GLY A 597 34.84 -28.95 6.91
C GLY A 597 33.34 -29.20 7.02
N LYS A 598 32.88 -29.77 8.14
CA LYS A 598 31.45 -29.80 8.49
C LYS A 598 31.05 -28.39 8.93
N ILE A 599 30.11 -27.76 8.22
CA ILE A 599 29.63 -26.42 8.56
C ILE A 599 28.40 -26.56 9.45
N GLY A 600 28.51 -26.13 10.70
CA GLY A 600 27.45 -26.25 11.71
C GLY A 600 26.35 -25.20 11.58
N ALA A 601 25.24 -25.43 12.28
CA ALA A 601 24.09 -24.54 12.31
C ALA A 601 24.41 -23.16 12.87
N ASP A 602 25.38 -23.05 13.76
CA ASP A 602 25.95 -21.79 14.25
C ASP A 602 26.46 -20.89 13.10
N ILE A 603 26.99 -21.49 12.04
CA ILE A 603 27.50 -20.78 10.87
C ILE A 603 26.40 -20.58 9.82
N TYR A 604 25.64 -21.64 9.50
CA TYR A 604 24.70 -21.58 8.37
C TYR A 604 23.31 -21.04 8.74
N ALA A 605 22.84 -21.14 9.99
CA ALA A 605 21.48 -20.71 10.35
C ALA A 605 21.25 -19.19 10.16
N PRO A 606 22.20 -18.31 10.51
CA PRO A 606 22.06 -16.88 10.17
C PRO A 606 21.97 -16.65 8.66
N ILE A 607 22.72 -17.41 7.86
CA ILE A 607 22.71 -17.32 6.38
C ILE A 607 21.38 -17.82 5.83
N VAL A 608 20.77 -18.85 6.43
CA VAL A 608 19.45 -19.36 6.06
C VAL A 608 18.36 -18.29 6.27
N GLN A 609 18.43 -17.55 7.37
CA GLN A 609 17.54 -16.43 7.65
C GLN A 609 17.77 -15.27 6.67
N GLU A 610 19.03 -14.91 6.41
CA GLU A 610 19.42 -13.86 5.47
C GLU A 610 18.93 -14.14 4.04
N LEU A 611 19.04 -15.39 3.58
CA LEU A 611 18.63 -15.80 2.23
C LEU A 611 17.13 -16.12 2.12
N HIS A 612 16.38 -16.10 3.24
CA HIS A 612 14.98 -16.51 3.32
C HIS A 612 14.71 -17.92 2.76
N VAL A 613 15.64 -18.86 2.99
CA VAL A 613 15.56 -20.24 2.48
C VAL A 613 15.17 -21.27 3.56
N GLY A 614 14.77 -20.82 4.75
CA GLY A 614 14.44 -21.68 5.91
C GLY A 614 13.47 -22.81 5.58
N ARG A 615 12.38 -22.49 4.86
CA ARG A 615 11.37 -23.46 4.42
C ARG A 615 11.96 -24.57 3.56
N ASN A 616 12.78 -24.21 2.57
CA ASN A 616 13.40 -25.16 1.66
C ASN A 616 14.40 -26.06 2.39
N VAL A 617 15.16 -25.50 3.34
CA VAL A 617 16.11 -26.24 4.16
C VAL A 617 15.39 -27.24 5.06
N ASN A 618 14.35 -26.83 5.79
CA ASN A 618 13.60 -27.75 6.64
C ASN A 618 12.86 -28.83 5.84
N ARG A 619 12.27 -28.50 4.67
CA ARG A 619 11.65 -29.51 3.79
C ARG A 619 12.66 -30.55 3.33
N PHE A 620 13.83 -30.13 2.86
CA PHE A 620 14.91 -31.05 2.50
C PHE A 620 15.35 -31.91 3.69
N GLN A 621 15.53 -31.29 4.86
CA GLN A 621 15.93 -31.98 6.09
C GLN A 621 14.91 -33.06 6.49
N LEU A 622 13.62 -32.73 6.50
CA LEU A 622 12.55 -33.67 6.83
C LEU A 622 12.50 -34.84 5.85
N HIS A 623 12.54 -34.56 4.55
CA HIS A 623 12.55 -35.58 3.50
C HIS A 623 13.78 -36.51 3.63
N ALA A 624 14.98 -35.93 3.78
CA ALA A 624 16.22 -36.69 3.88
C ALA A 624 16.26 -37.55 5.15
N LEU A 625 15.77 -37.03 6.28
CA LEU A 625 15.72 -37.76 7.55
C LEU A 625 14.64 -38.85 7.56
N ALA A 626 13.48 -38.61 6.94
CA ALA A 626 12.47 -39.66 6.74
C ALA A 626 13.05 -40.81 5.91
N HIS A 627 13.75 -40.49 4.82
CA HIS A 627 14.44 -41.50 4.02
C HIS A 627 15.55 -42.22 4.81
N ALA A 628 16.30 -41.52 5.66
CA ALA A 628 17.33 -42.14 6.51
C ALA A 628 16.71 -43.07 7.56
N ALA A 629 15.62 -42.65 8.20
CA ALA A 629 14.90 -43.44 9.17
C ALA A 629 14.34 -44.72 8.56
N ARG A 630 13.82 -44.69 7.33
CA ARG A 630 13.37 -45.88 6.61
C ARG A 630 14.47 -46.95 6.48
N ARG A 631 15.72 -46.54 6.26
CA ARG A 631 16.86 -47.46 6.21
C ARG A 631 17.23 -47.98 7.60
N ALA A 632 17.18 -47.12 8.61
CA ALA A 632 17.49 -47.46 9.99
C ALA A 632 16.44 -48.41 10.61
N HIS A 633 15.18 -48.30 10.20
CA HIS A 633 14.09 -49.17 10.67
C HIS A 633 14.33 -50.66 10.36
N ALA A 634 15.17 -50.98 9.38
CA ALA A 634 15.58 -52.36 9.11
C ALA A 634 16.55 -52.94 10.18
N GLN A 635 17.16 -52.09 11.01
CA GLN A 635 18.18 -52.47 11.99
C GLN A 635 17.80 -52.12 13.43
N ILE A 636 16.97 -51.10 13.62
CA ILE A 636 16.55 -50.58 14.92
C ILE A 636 15.03 -50.56 14.92
N ASN A 637 14.41 -51.21 15.90
CA ASN A 637 12.97 -51.15 16.09
C ASN A 637 12.57 -49.78 16.65
N ASP A 638 11.43 -49.25 16.21
CA ASP A 638 10.82 -48.02 16.71
C ASP A 638 11.74 -46.77 16.67
N VAL A 639 12.35 -46.54 15.50
CA VAL A 639 13.20 -45.35 15.28
C VAL A 639 12.35 -44.08 15.34
N ARG A 640 12.76 -43.14 16.20
CA ARG A 640 12.24 -41.77 16.19
C ARG A 640 13.36 -40.75 16.07
N LEU A 641 13.19 -39.82 15.14
CA LEU A 641 14.12 -38.73 14.88
C LEU A 641 13.51 -37.41 15.33
N PHE A 642 14.15 -36.77 16.31
CA PHE A 642 13.81 -35.42 16.72
C PHE A 642 14.48 -34.42 15.77
N VAL A 643 13.67 -33.64 15.05
CA VAL A 643 14.09 -32.75 13.97
C VAL A 643 13.77 -31.30 14.34
N PRO A 644 14.78 -30.48 14.64
CA PRO A 644 14.58 -29.05 14.84
C PRO A 644 14.06 -28.37 13.56
N ILE A 645 12.98 -27.59 13.67
CA ILE A 645 12.39 -26.82 12.57
C ILE A 645 12.13 -25.38 12.98
N HIS A 646 12.14 -24.46 12.00
CA HIS A 646 11.84 -23.05 12.22
C HIS A 646 10.34 -22.74 12.14
N ARG A 647 9.90 -21.68 12.83
CA ARG A 647 8.49 -21.21 12.77
C ARG A 647 7.99 -20.90 11.36
N GLU A 648 8.86 -20.42 10.48
CA GLU A 648 8.50 -20.06 9.10
C GLU A 648 8.02 -21.26 8.27
N THR A 649 8.53 -22.45 8.59
CA THR A 649 8.14 -23.71 7.97
C THR A 649 6.81 -24.18 8.55
N LEU A 650 6.63 -24.07 9.88
CA LEU A 650 5.39 -24.43 10.54
C LEU A 650 4.20 -23.56 10.10
N PHE A 651 4.43 -22.26 9.87
CA PHE A 651 3.38 -21.29 9.53
C PHE A 651 2.99 -21.26 8.05
N GLU A 652 3.59 -22.12 7.24
CA GLU A 652 3.19 -22.31 5.85
C GLU A 652 1.90 -23.15 5.79
N GLU A 653 0.87 -22.62 5.13
CA GLU A 653 -0.45 -23.27 5.08
C GLU A 653 -0.40 -24.69 4.49
N SER A 654 0.44 -24.91 3.48
CA SER A 654 0.58 -26.21 2.82
C SER A 654 1.55 -27.17 3.52
N PHE A 655 2.17 -26.79 4.65
CA PHE A 655 3.23 -27.60 5.27
C PHE A 655 2.73 -28.97 5.74
N ALA A 656 1.60 -29.00 6.45
CA ALA A 656 1.02 -30.24 6.97
C ALA A 656 0.61 -31.21 5.86
N GLU A 657 -0.02 -30.69 4.80
CA GLU A 657 -0.42 -31.47 3.63
C GLU A 657 0.81 -32.01 2.88
N TRP A 658 1.81 -31.15 2.66
CA TRP A 658 3.06 -31.54 2.03
C TRP A 658 3.78 -32.64 2.82
N LEU A 659 3.91 -32.49 4.14
CA LEU A 659 4.60 -33.44 5.00
C LEU A 659 3.89 -34.79 5.01
N ALA A 660 2.56 -34.79 5.09
CA ALA A 660 1.76 -36.02 5.03
C ALA A 660 1.94 -36.73 3.67
N ALA A 661 1.91 -35.97 2.57
CA ALA A 661 2.10 -36.52 1.23
C ALA A 661 3.54 -37.06 1.01
N ASP A 662 4.56 -36.37 1.52
CA ASP A 662 5.96 -36.80 1.41
C ASP A 662 6.23 -38.09 2.19
N LEU A 663 5.76 -38.16 3.44
CA LEU A 663 5.87 -39.36 4.28
C LEU A 663 5.12 -40.55 3.68
N TYR A 664 3.91 -40.30 3.15
CA TYR A 664 3.14 -41.31 2.42
C TYR A 664 3.90 -41.82 1.18
N GLY A 665 4.46 -40.91 0.38
CA GLY A 665 5.25 -41.25 -0.80
C GLY A 665 6.52 -42.05 -0.47
N LEU A 666 7.14 -41.78 0.68
CA LEU A 666 8.32 -42.52 1.17
C LEU A 666 7.96 -43.87 1.83
N GLN A 667 6.67 -44.12 2.10
CA GLN A 667 6.17 -45.27 2.86
C GLN A 667 6.79 -45.35 4.27
N VAL A 668 6.78 -44.23 4.99
CA VAL A 668 7.31 -44.12 6.35
C VAL A 668 6.19 -43.67 7.29
N ASP A 669 6.05 -44.33 8.43
CA ASP A 669 5.08 -43.93 9.45
C ASP A 669 5.42 -42.54 10.00
N ALA A 670 4.39 -41.69 10.18
CA ALA A 670 4.60 -40.31 10.60
C ALA A 670 5.20 -40.18 12.02
N ASP A 671 4.97 -41.15 12.91
CA ASP A 671 5.51 -41.16 14.28
C ASP A 671 7.05 -41.30 14.34
N VAL A 672 7.68 -41.62 13.20
CA VAL A 672 9.13 -41.66 13.04
C VAL A 672 9.74 -40.25 13.15
N LEU A 673 9.00 -39.20 12.78
CA LEU A 673 9.45 -37.83 12.89
C LEU A 673 8.80 -37.12 14.09
N ALA A 674 9.65 -36.49 14.89
CA ALA A 674 9.24 -35.61 15.97
C ALA A 674 9.79 -34.20 15.72
N LEU A 675 8.93 -33.24 15.41
CA LEU A 675 9.32 -31.87 15.12
C LEU A 675 9.62 -31.14 16.42
N VAL A 676 10.80 -30.53 16.53
CA VAL A 676 11.22 -29.76 17.70
C VAL A 676 11.18 -28.28 17.36
N LEU A 677 10.36 -27.52 18.07
CA LEU A 677 10.16 -26.09 17.88
C LEU A 677 10.65 -25.32 19.09
N ASN A 678 11.27 -24.17 18.84
CA ASN A 678 11.69 -23.28 19.91
C ASN A 678 10.48 -22.46 20.40
N VAL A 679 10.29 -22.40 21.71
CA VAL A 679 9.19 -21.69 22.35
C VAL A 679 9.24 -20.19 22.06
N ASP A 680 10.43 -19.58 22.07
CA ASP A 680 10.59 -18.15 21.84
C ASP A 680 10.14 -17.73 20.43
N GLU A 681 10.22 -18.65 19.46
CA GLU A 681 9.76 -18.41 18.08
C GLU A 681 8.23 -18.38 17.95
N LEU A 682 7.49 -18.96 18.92
CA LEU A 682 6.04 -19.17 18.86
C LEU A 682 5.23 -18.16 19.68
N ILE A 683 5.87 -17.46 20.62
CA ILE A 683 5.18 -16.59 21.59
C ILE A 683 4.58 -15.33 20.93
N ASP A 684 5.22 -14.81 19.87
CA ASP A 684 4.78 -13.58 19.19
C ASP A 684 3.36 -13.65 18.63
N ASP A 685 2.89 -14.84 18.21
CA ASP A 685 1.56 -15.07 17.62
C ASP A 685 1.00 -16.43 18.05
N LEU A 686 0.62 -16.51 19.33
CA LEU A 686 0.12 -17.74 19.95
C LEU A 686 -1.13 -18.33 19.27
N PRO A 687 -2.14 -17.55 18.83
CA PRO A 687 -3.31 -18.09 18.12
C PRO A 687 -2.96 -18.73 16.77
N ARG A 688 -2.02 -18.13 16.01
CA ARG A 688 -1.53 -18.74 14.78
C ARG A 688 -0.69 -19.97 15.06
N ALA A 689 0.19 -19.91 16.06
CA ALA A 689 1.01 -21.05 16.45
C ALA A 689 0.17 -22.25 16.87
N SER A 690 -0.89 -22.07 17.67
CA SER A 690 -1.80 -23.16 18.07
C SER A 690 -2.43 -23.84 16.86
N ARG A 691 -2.99 -23.06 15.93
CA ARG A 691 -3.61 -23.60 14.70
C ARG A 691 -2.60 -24.35 13.82
N ALA A 692 -1.38 -23.81 13.69
CA ALA A 692 -0.35 -24.44 12.88
C ALA A 692 0.18 -25.75 13.52
N LEU A 693 0.32 -25.78 14.84
CA LEU A 693 0.66 -27.00 15.60
C LEU A 693 -0.44 -28.06 15.45
N GLU A 694 -1.71 -27.67 15.59
CA GLU A 694 -2.84 -28.59 15.39
C GLU A 694 -2.86 -29.16 13.96
N ALA A 695 -2.65 -28.32 12.96
CA ALA A 695 -2.55 -28.75 11.56
C ALA A 695 -1.36 -29.71 11.33
N ALA A 696 -0.17 -29.40 11.86
CA ALA A 696 0.98 -30.28 11.74
C ALA A 696 0.78 -31.62 12.46
N GLN A 697 0.05 -31.63 13.58
CA GLN A 697 -0.31 -32.85 14.29
C GLN A 697 -1.22 -33.76 13.43
N MET A 698 -2.08 -33.19 12.58
CA MET A 698 -2.93 -33.97 11.67
C MET A 698 -2.12 -34.79 10.65
N SER A 699 -0.87 -34.42 10.36
CA SER A 699 0.04 -35.23 9.54
C SER A 699 0.54 -36.50 10.25
N GLY A 700 0.22 -36.67 11.54
CA GLY A 700 0.57 -37.83 12.34
C GLY A 700 1.96 -37.76 13.01
N VAL A 701 2.70 -36.68 12.79
CA VAL A 701 4.02 -36.46 13.41
C VAL A 701 3.88 -36.05 14.88
N ARG A 702 4.94 -36.26 15.66
CA ARG A 702 4.99 -35.78 17.05
C ARG A 702 5.50 -34.35 17.09
N LEU A 703 4.97 -33.54 18.00
CA LEU A 703 5.39 -32.15 18.19
C LEU A 703 6.06 -31.98 19.54
N CYS A 704 7.21 -31.32 19.55
CA CYS A 704 8.01 -31.12 20.74
C CYS A 704 8.38 -29.65 20.88
N LEU A 705 8.50 -29.19 22.13
CA LEU A 705 8.92 -27.83 22.45
C LEU A 705 10.29 -27.83 23.11
N ALA A 706 11.11 -26.82 22.79
CA ALA A 706 12.43 -26.59 23.36
C ALA A 706 12.65 -25.10 23.67
N GLY A 707 13.78 -24.76 24.29
CA GLY A 707 14.19 -23.36 24.51
C GLY A 707 13.38 -22.61 25.56
N PHE A 708 13.02 -23.28 26.66
CA PHE A 708 12.33 -22.62 27.77
C PHE A 708 13.27 -21.69 28.55
N GLU A 709 13.07 -20.37 28.45
CA GLU A 709 13.72 -19.36 29.31
C GLU A 709 13.03 -19.19 30.67
N ALA A 710 13.60 -18.43 31.62
CA ALA A 710 13.07 -18.30 32.99
C ALA A 710 11.82 -17.38 33.14
N HIS A 711 11.19 -16.92 32.06
CA HIS A 711 10.06 -15.98 32.09
C HIS A 711 8.68 -16.69 32.01
N ILE A 712 8.12 -16.93 33.20
CA ILE A 712 7.09 -17.91 33.56
C ILE A 712 5.69 -17.76 32.92
N ARG A 713 5.29 -16.61 32.36
CA ARG A 713 3.84 -16.34 32.14
C ARG A 713 3.23 -16.90 30.86
N ASP A 714 3.97 -16.97 29.74
CA ASP A 714 3.43 -17.44 28.45
C ASP A 714 3.93 -18.84 28.07
N GLN A 715 5.08 -19.25 28.57
CA GLN A 715 5.65 -20.58 28.35
C GLN A 715 4.85 -21.70 29.03
N GLN A 716 4.24 -21.42 30.19
CA GLN A 716 3.31 -22.34 30.86
C GLN A 716 2.06 -22.61 30.02
N ARG A 717 1.66 -21.67 29.14
CA ARG A 717 0.48 -21.84 28.28
C ARG A 717 0.77 -22.77 27.12
N LEU A 718 1.98 -22.68 26.53
CA LEU A 718 2.42 -23.54 25.44
C LEU A 718 2.61 -25.00 25.86
N CYS A 719 3.17 -25.26 27.05
CA CYS A 719 3.30 -26.63 27.59
C CYS A 719 1.97 -27.35 27.81
N ARG A 720 0.87 -26.60 27.97
CA ARG A 720 -0.47 -27.14 28.22
C ARG A 720 -1.21 -27.51 26.94
N LEU A 721 -0.63 -27.22 25.76
CA LEU A 721 -1.26 -27.57 24.49
C LEU A 721 -1.39 -29.10 24.36
N PRO A 722 -2.58 -29.63 24.09
CA PRO A 722 -2.81 -31.08 24.00
C PRO A 722 -1.96 -31.72 22.90
N SER A 723 -1.68 -30.98 21.83
CA SER A 723 -0.92 -31.41 20.64
C SER A 723 0.56 -31.72 20.89
N ILE A 724 1.14 -31.25 22.00
CA ILE A 724 2.56 -31.46 22.30
C ILE A 724 2.79 -32.85 22.89
N TYR A 725 3.80 -33.54 22.36
CA TYR A 725 4.25 -34.86 22.80
C TYR A 725 5.33 -34.78 23.89
N ALA A 726 6.38 -33.99 23.68
CA ALA A 726 7.51 -33.90 24.60
C ALA A 726 8.08 -32.48 24.74
N ASN A 727 8.67 -32.20 25.91
CA ASN A 727 9.34 -30.94 26.22
C ASN A 727 10.83 -31.19 26.49
N PHE A 728 11.67 -30.42 25.80
CA PHE A 728 13.12 -30.40 25.93
C PHE A 728 13.50 -29.32 26.94
N ILE A 729 14.06 -29.72 28.07
CA ILE A 729 14.43 -28.82 29.17
C ILE A 729 15.95 -28.82 29.30
N ASP A 730 16.57 -27.64 29.13
CA ASP A 730 18.01 -27.49 29.27
C ASP A 730 18.43 -27.63 30.73
N TRP A 731 19.30 -28.61 30.98
CA TRP A 731 19.84 -28.97 32.28
C TRP A 731 21.36 -28.73 32.37
N ARG A 732 21.92 -27.92 31.46
CA ARG A 732 23.32 -27.52 31.55
C ARG A 732 23.64 -26.88 32.89
N THR A 733 24.80 -27.21 33.44
CA THR A 733 25.28 -26.73 34.73
C THR A 733 25.40 -25.20 34.72
N LEU A 734 24.67 -24.53 35.62
CA LEU A 734 24.71 -23.07 35.77
C LEU A 734 25.94 -22.63 36.61
N PRO A 735 26.49 -21.42 36.37
CA PRO A 735 27.57 -20.85 37.17
C PRO A 735 27.19 -20.75 38.65
N ALA A 736 28.17 -20.85 39.57
CA ALA A 736 27.88 -20.74 41.00
C ALA A 736 27.39 -19.32 41.37
N GLY A 737 26.25 -19.24 42.07
CA GLY A 737 25.62 -17.98 42.47
C GLY A 737 24.12 -18.16 42.79
N PRO A 738 23.43 -17.10 43.26
CA PRO A 738 21.99 -17.14 43.58
C PRO A 738 21.12 -17.47 42.35
N GLU A 739 21.59 -17.15 41.15
CA GLU A 739 20.95 -17.49 39.88
C GLU A 739 20.88 -19.01 39.62
N ARG A 740 21.83 -19.79 40.16
CA ARG A 740 21.84 -21.25 40.02
C ARG A 740 20.69 -21.91 40.76
N GLU A 741 20.42 -21.47 41.98
CA GLU A 741 19.31 -22.00 42.79
C GLU A 741 17.96 -21.63 42.16
N ALA A 742 17.79 -20.36 41.79
CA ALA A 742 16.58 -19.89 41.13
C ALA A 742 16.34 -20.61 39.77
N GLY A 743 17.40 -20.79 38.97
CA GLY A 743 17.32 -21.49 37.69
C GLY A 743 16.99 -22.98 37.85
N ASN A 744 17.61 -23.67 38.81
CA ASN A 744 17.30 -25.07 39.10
C ASN A 744 15.87 -25.27 39.59
N ASP A 745 15.37 -24.37 40.44
CA ASP A 745 13.98 -24.41 40.92
C ASP A 745 12.98 -24.14 39.79
N ALA A 746 13.29 -23.22 38.88
CA ALA A 746 12.46 -22.96 37.69
C ALA A 746 12.39 -24.21 36.78
N ARG A 747 13.54 -24.84 36.51
CA ARG A 747 13.62 -26.07 35.71
C ARG A 747 12.84 -27.23 36.35
N ARG A 748 12.95 -27.42 37.67
CA ARG A 748 12.16 -28.42 38.42
C ARG A 748 10.65 -28.19 38.29
N LYS A 749 10.19 -26.95 38.47
CA LYS A 749 8.77 -26.60 38.32
C LYS A 749 8.25 -26.92 36.93
N LEU A 750 9.04 -26.62 35.89
CA LEU A 750 8.70 -26.91 34.50
C LEU A 750 8.63 -28.43 34.22
N CYS A 751 9.56 -29.21 34.77
CA CYS A 751 9.51 -30.67 34.70
C CYS A 751 8.21 -31.21 35.30
N LEU A 752 7.89 -30.81 36.53
CA LEU A 752 6.68 -31.25 37.24
C LEU A 752 5.39 -30.85 36.50
N GLU A 753 5.33 -29.62 35.97
CA GLU A 753 4.18 -29.15 35.20
C GLU A 753 4.03 -29.91 33.88
N SER A 754 5.12 -30.21 33.18
CA SER A 754 5.10 -31.00 31.95
C SER A 754 4.56 -32.42 32.20
N ILE A 755 5.07 -33.09 33.25
CA ILE A 755 4.62 -34.43 33.65
C ILE A 755 3.14 -34.42 34.05
N LYS A 756 2.71 -33.40 34.81
CA LYS A 756 1.30 -33.25 35.21
C LYS A 756 0.34 -33.14 34.02
N ASN A 757 0.79 -32.55 32.90
CA ASN A 757 0.02 -32.43 31.66
C ASN A 757 0.23 -33.61 30.71
N GLY A 758 0.83 -34.72 31.18
CA GLY A 758 1.04 -35.93 30.40
C GLY A 758 2.12 -35.82 29.32
N LYS A 759 3.02 -34.84 29.43
CA LYS A 759 4.11 -34.62 28.46
C LYS A 759 5.34 -35.42 28.85
N ILE A 760 6.04 -35.95 27.84
CA ILE A 760 7.35 -36.57 28.04
C ILE A 760 8.37 -35.47 28.27
N VAL A 761 9.24 -35.66 29.27
CA VAL A 761 10.31 -34.71 29.59
C VAL A 761 11.65 -35.27 29.16
N ILE A 762 12.35 -34.51 28.31
CA ILE A 762 13.69 -34.81 27.81
C ILE A 762 14.64 -33.76 28.38
N ALA A 763 15.55 -34.16 29.27
CA ALA A 763 16.58 -33.26 29.79
C ALA A 763 17.75 -33.19 28.82
N THR A 764 18.08 -31.99 28.34
CA THR A 764 19.20 -31.75 27.42
C THR A 764 20.39 -31.11 28.13
N GLY A 765 21.59 -31.21 27.55
CA GLY A 765 22.77 -30.52 28.09
C GLY A 765 23.27 -31.12 29.42
N VAL A 766 22.97 -32.39 29.67
CA VAL A 766 23.47 -33.07 30.88
C VAL A 766 24.93 -33.43 30.69
N ASP A 767 25.79 -32.61 31.30
CA ASP A 767 27.25 -32.74 31.20
C ASP A 767 27.86 -33.52 32.38
N ASP A 768 27.15 -33.57 33.52
CA ASP A 768 27.59 -34.24 34.75
C ASP A 768 26.77 -35.51 35.02
N PRO A 769 27.39 -36.71 35.07
CA PRO A 769 26.72 -37.96 35.42
C PRO A 769 26.04 -37.93 36.80
N LEU A 770 26.53 -37.12 37.75
CA LEU A 770 25.93 -37.02 39.09
C LEU A 770 24.50 -36.44 39.03
N ALA A 771 24.18 -35.63 38.02
CA ALA A 771 22.85 -35.07 37.84
C ALA A 771 21.80 -36.13 37.47
N LEU A 772 22.19 -37.31 36.99
CA LEU A 772 21.26 -38.36 36.54
C LEU A 772 20.39 -38.90 37.68
N SER A 773 20.95 -39.03 38.88
CA SER A 773 20.21 -39.48 40.07
C SER A 773 19.10 -38.48 40.43
N ASP A 774 19.40 -37.19 40.36
CA ASP A 774 18.44 -36.13 40.63
C ASP A 774 17.35 -36.08 39.54
N LEU A 775 17.74 -36.13 38.26
CA LEU A 775 16.80 -36.16 37.13
C LEU A 775 15.84 -37.36 37.20
N PHE A 776 16.34 -38.53 37.61
CA PHE A 776 15.51 -39.71 37.82
C PHE A 776 14.47 -39.50 38.94
N ARG A 777 14.86 -38.85 40.05
CA ARG A 777 13.94 -38.50 41.13
C ARG A 777 12.88 -37.49 40.71
N GLU A 778 13.25 -36.49 39.90
CA GLU A 778 12.33 -35.46 39.38
C GLU A 778 11.34 -36.00 38.32
N GLY A 779 11.50 -37.26 37.88
CA GLY A 779 10.58 -37.90 36.93
C GLY A 779 10.90 -37.65 35.46
N VAL A 780 12.12 -37.24 35.14
CA VAL A 780 12.57 -37.10 33.76
C VAL A 780 12.54 -38.44 33.04
N HIS A 781 12.03 -38.45 31.81
CA HIS A 781 11.81 -39.68 31.03
C HIS A 781 13.07 -40.06 30.26
N TYR A 782 13.70 -39.07 29.61
CA TYR A 782 14.88 -39.27 28.77
C TYR A 782 15.93 -38.19 29.04
N VAL A 783 17.18 -38.54 28.77
CA VAL A 783 18.33 -37.64 28.92
C VAL A 783 19.15 -37.59 27.65
N LEU A 784 19.66 -36.40 27.36
CA LEU A 784 20.55 -36.11 26.26
C LEU A 784 21.70 -35.21 26.75
N GLY A 785 22.92 -35.60 26.43
CA GLY A 785 24.11 -34.82 26.76
C GLY A 785 25.39 -35.67 26.78
N PRO A 786 26.55 -35.01 26.90
CA PRO A 786 27.86 -35.67 26.94
C PRO A 786 28.00 -36.70 28.07
N ALA A 787 27.24 -36.55 29.16
CA ALA A 787 27.28 -37.51 30.26
C ALA A 787 26.73 -38.91 29.89
N VAL A 788 25.90 -39.01 28.83
CA VAL A 788 25.16 -40.23 28.50
C VAL A 788 25.38 -40.73 27.06
N SER A 789 25.66 -39.84 26.12
CA SER A 789 25.77 -40.22 24.70
C SER A 789 26.46 -39.14 23.86
N ASP A 790 27.28 -39.57 22.91
CA ASP A 790 27.93 -38.69 21.92
C ASP A 790 27.19 -38.65 20.58
N TRP A 791 27.54 -37.66 19.75
CA TRP A 791 27.05 -37.54 18.38
C TRP A 791 27.66 -38.61 17.46
N GLN A 792 26.83 -39.23 16.64
CA GLN A 792 27.20 -40.31 15.72
C GLN A 792 26.78 -39.96 14.28
N ASP A 793 27.50 -40.43 13.27
CA ASP A 793 27.17 -40.18 11.85
C ASP A 793 26.07 -41.13 11.32
N VAL A 794 25.75 -42.20 12.06
CA VAL A 794 24.68 -43.15 11.75
C VAL A 794 23.89 -43.38 13.04
N PRO A 795 22.55 -43.50 13.01
CA PRO A 795 21.77 -43.82 14.19
C PRO A 795 22.14 -45.22 14.70
N GLN A 796 22.80 -45.31 15.85
CA GLN A 796 23.08 -46.57 16.56
C GLN A 796 22.72 -46.47 18.04
N VAL A 797 22.06 -47.50 18.57
CA VAL A 797 21.68 -47.55 19.98
C VAL A 797 22.92 -47.84 20.84
N PRO A 798 23.19 -47.09 21.92
CA PRO A 798 24.31 -47.36 22.82
C PRO A 798 24.22 -48.77 23.43
N ALA A 799 25.37 -49.46 23.55
CA ALA A 799 25.42 -50.80 24.13
C ALA A 799 24.91 -50.88 25.58
N SER A 800 24.92 -49.76 26.31
CA SER A 800 24.38 -49.63 27.68
C SER A 800 22.84 -49.60 27.72
N SER A 801 22.18 -49.30 26.61
CA SER A 801 20.71 -49.18 26.51
C SER A 801 20.03 -50.48 26.05
N GLN A 802 20.80 -51.53 25.76
CA GLN A 802 20.31 -52.86 25.37
C GLN A 802 20.14 -53.84 26.55
N ARG A 803 20.23 -53.37 27.80
CA ARG A 803 20.06 -54.19 29.01
C ARG A 803 18.78 -53.88 29.75
#